data_AF-A0AAW8JCM6-F1
#
_entry.id   AF-A0AAW8JCM6-F1
#
_cell.length_a   1.000
_cell.length_b   1.000
_cell.length_c   1.000
_cell.angle_alpha   90.00
_cell.angle_beta   90.00
_cell.angle_gamma   90.00
#
_symmetry.space_group_name_H-M   'P 1'
#
loop_
_entity.id
_entity.type
_entity.pdbx_description
1 polymer ?
#
loop_
_entity_poly.entity_id
_entity_poly.type
_entity_poly.pdbx_seq_one_letter_code
_entity_poly.pdbx_strand_id
1 'polypeptide(L)'
;MQKKRLIQSMLALGLVTLLNACGGDSASISEQPDPELVNYTNGCSDYDQRCQNFVVDYPIAGLDFECQKDTVNHFMTEIDKNVAIGGCRRGDTVKFAIQTPAAQAKILLGNVDLSKINPNYVSGQPTQIGLMHIAAAMTGKDLVNSNQTDDTFRVMVALVRMFQALGIDQDANQIGDVQPITLDSAVKKKLSELTASVGVNDFLDGSYVTKLRPWVDVEQIDEAQAEAVALQLMNLAKVNVYSATMVPYKFGTVDIGGFFGTGGGGKDALANLYLINTRDGHTLGYTVQWTGVPKLPDQKIDVTFKRLWLISQYAPEKLTAAAQLDWVHPFSNKITQALRFTQPNKPADYLRLYQGQFVNSNTVPGNAFVYKRSTGDNNPPQDPKVYGAWDQSFNGERFSGQLDIFKTNPATFLDRRVFKSEAKVKSGEEYIFPLYANLIFSFDGDKTRQPIKVGIVIDENGDIRSNRTADSLSSQQCPNIDPQTYRDDYGVQQYRIGTTGAANYDKTDKSLTLRVILSDPSFAPLDGALLGLNETFVLAGEGTQAVGFTSGGIRINLQNLLVNSNVNRGITIRGWGKYGPIDATWGNMYATMQKVYNDSNPNQTTNEQKELVKNMGGSLDIELAPCYTIKKKR
;
A
#
# COMPACT_ATOMS: atom_id res chain seq x y z
N MET A 1 38.92 16.88 -21.77
CA MET A 1 37.95 17.26 -20.72
C MET A 1 36.72 16.35 -20.83
N GLN A 2 36.67 15.26 -20.05
CA GLN A 2 35.48 14.42 -19.98
C GLN A 2 34.57 14.94 -18.85
N LYS A 3 33.31 15.19 -19.20
CA LYS A 3 32.27 15.77 -18.33
C LYS A 3 31.94 14.84 -17.15
N LYS A 4 31.60 15.44 -16.01
CA LYS A 4 31.17 14.77 -14.78
C LYS A 4 29.94 13.90 -15.07
N ARG A 5 30.08 12.57 -15.12
CA ARG A 5 28.95 11.65 -15.24
C ARG A 5 28.31 11.46 -13.86
N LEU A 6 27.40 12.35 -13.45
CA LEU A 6 26.46 12.01 -12.39
C LEU A 6 25.36 11.12 -12.98
N ILE A 7 25.16 9.95 -12.37
CA ILE A 7 23.97 9.13 -12.60
C ILE A 7 22.88 9.73 -11.71
N GLN A 8 21.92 10.41 -12.33
CA GLN A 8 20.72 10.90 -11.68
C GLN A 8 19.61 9.88 -11.89
N SER A 9 18.99 9.45 -10.80
CA SER A 9 17.81 8.59 -10.85
C SER A 9 16.60 9.40 -10.41
N MET A 10 15.51 9.38 -11.18
CA MET A 10 14.20 9.78 -10.68
C MET A 10 13.49 8.50 -10.25
N LEU A 11 13.36 8.30 -8.94
CA LEU A 11 12.91 7.05 -8.32
C LEU A 11 11.82 7.32 -7.29
N ALA A 12 10.87 6.38 -7.20
CA ALA A 12 9.81 6.18 -6.22
C ALA A 12 9.18 7.45 -5.63
N LEU A 13 7.84 7.53 -5.64
CA LEU A 13 7.10 8.65 -5.03
C LEU A 13 7.63 9.03 -3.63
N GLY A 14 8.10 8.05 -2.84
CA GLY A 14 8.71 8.26 -1.53
C GLY A 14 10.10 8.92 -1.49
N LEU A 15 10.97 8.76 -2.48
CA LEU A 15 12.28 9.48 -2.50
C LEU A 15 12.09 10.95 -2.89
N VAL A 16 11.19 11.19 -3.84
CA VAL A 16 10.86 12.54 -4.32
C VAL A 16 10.28 13.39 -3.17
N THR A 17 9.50 12.81 -2.27
CA THR A 17 8.99 13.53 -1.08
C THR A 17 10.11 13.91 -0.10
N LEU A 18 11.06 13.01 0.19
CA LEU A 18 12.22 13.33 1.05
C LEU A 18 13.08 14.48 0.49
N LEU A 19 13.27 14.50 -0.83
CA LEU A 19 14.08 15.49 -1.55
C LEU A 19 13.35 16.83 -1.74
N ASN A 20 12.04 16.84 -2.02
CA ASN A 20 11.27 18.09 -2.14
C ASN A 20 11.21 18.84 -0.82
N ALA A 21 11.22 18.13 0.29
CA ALA A 21 11.27 18.78 1.58
C ALA A 21 12.63 19.49 1.81
N CYS A 22 13.71 19.20 1.03
CA CYS A 22 15.05 19.82 1.11
C CYS A 22 15.15 21.22 0.49
N GLY A 23 14.07 21.77 -0.05
CA GLY A 23 13.97 23.20 -0.35
C GLY A 23 13.82 24.01 0.94
N GLY A 24 14.94 24.26 1.62
CA GLY A 24 15.00 25.18 2.77
C GLY A 24 14.86 26.64 2.33
N ASP A 25 14.09 27.39 3.12
CA ASP A 25 13.72 28.78 2.95
C ASP A 25 14.87 29.73 2.59
N SER A 26 14.61 30.58 1.61
CA SER A 26 15.03 31.99 1.68
C SER A 26 13.85 32.85 1.24
N ALA A 27 12.98 33.22 2.18
CA ALA A 27 12.08 34.35 1.99
C ALA A 27 12.20 35.25 3.22
N SER A 28 12.61 36.49 2.96
CA SER A 28 12.55 37.61 3.90
C SER A 28 11.19 37.63 4.61
N ILE A 29 11.21 37.69 5.94
CA ILE A 29 10.02 37.90 6.76
C ILE A 29 9.45 39.28 6.39
N SER A 30 8.38 39.29 5.61
CA SER A 30 7.45 40.40 5.56
C SER A 30 6.40 40.13 6.63
N GLU A 31 6.39 40.94 7.68
CA GLU A 31 5.32 40.98 8.68
C GLU A 31 4.03 41.51 8.00
N GLN A 32 3.36 40.65 7.23
CA GLN A 32 1.93 40.78 7.00
C GLN A 32 1.24 39.70 7.84
N PRO A 33 0.13 40.02 8.52
CA PRO A 33 -0.70 38.98 9.13
C PRO A 33 -1.13 38.02 8.02
N ASP A 34 -0.70 36.77 8.17
CA ASP A 34 -0.99 35.69 7.23
C ASP A 34 -2.52 35.58 7.09
N PRO A 35 -3.07 35.60 5.86
CA PRO A 35 -4.52 35.57 5.68
C PRO A 35 -5.12 34.32 6.33
N GLU A 36 -6.30 34.48 6.93
CA GLU A 36 -7.03 33.39 7.59
C GLU A 36 -7.23 32.19 6.65
N LEU A 37 -7.19 30.98 7.21
CA LEU A 37 -7.47 29.75 6.47
C LEU A 37 -8.92 29.77 5.97
N VAL A 38 -9.10 29.43 4.68
CA VAL A 38 -10.43 29.22 4.12
C VAL A 38 -10.97 27.89 4.66
N ASN A 39 -12.08 27.98 5.39
CA ASN A 39 -12.75 26.84 5.99
C ASN A 39 -13.92 26.38 5.10
N TYR A 40 -14.07 25.06 5.02
CA TYR A 40 -15.13 24.30 4.35
C TYR A 40 -15.88 23.46 5.40
N THR A 41 -16.98 22.84 5.00
CA THR A 41 -17.78 21.95 5.85
C THR A 41 -16.99 20.77 6.42
N ASN A 42 -15.96 20.32 5.70
CA ASN A 42 -15.04 19.26 6.08
C ASN A 42 -13.67 19.75 6.57
N GLY A 43 -13.57 20.98 7.07
CA GLY A 43 -12.33 21.52 7.64
C GLY A 43 -11.62 22.51 6.72
N CYS A 44 -10.31 22.41 6.59
CA CYS A 44 -9.52 23.28 5.71
C CYS A 44 -9.31 22.68 4.30
N SER A 45 -8.95 23.55 3.33
CA SER A 45 -8.73 23.13 1.93
C SER A 45 -7.50 22.24 1.74
N ASP A 46 -7.62 21.25 0.86
CA ASP A 46 -6.52 20.40 0.38
C ASP A 46 -5.45 21.14 -0.42
N TYR A 47 -5.80 22.29 -1.00
CA TYR A 47 -4.87 23.16 -1.71
C TYR A 47 -4.08 24.11 -0.79
N ASP A 48 -4.53 24.31 0.47
CA ASP A 48 -3.77 25.11 1.44
C ASP A 48 -2.69 24.25 2.08
N GLN A 49 -1.43 24.64 1.91
CA GLN A 49 -0.32 23.90 2.48
C GLN A 49 -0.41 23.85 4.01
N ARG A 50 -0.99 24.83 4.70
CA ARG A 50 -1.15 24.83 6.16
C ARG A 50 -2.22 23.82 6.64
N CYS A 51 -3.01 23.27 5.72
CA CYS A 51 -3.97 22.22 6.01
C CYS A 51 -3.32 20.84 5.99
N GLN A 52 -3.60 20.05 7.02
CA GLN A 52 -3.30 18.63 7.09
C GLN A 52 -4.60 17.86 6.93
N ASN A 53 -4.84 17.37 5.72
CA ASN A 53 -5.96 16.50 5.44
C ASN A 53 -5.75 15.13 6.07
N PHE A 54 -6.85 14.52 6.44
CA PHE A 54 -6.92 13.14 6.87
C PHE A 54 -8.04 12.40 6.15
N VAL A 55 -7.89 11.09 6.10
CA VAL A 55 -8.96 10.16 5.73
C VAL A 55 -9.21 9.21 6.89
N VAL A 56 -10.47 8.81 7.07
CA VAL A 56 -10.86 7.76 8.02
C VAL A 56 -10.96 6.44 7.27
N ASP A 57 -10.31 5.38 7.79
CA ASP A 57 -10.28 4.06 7.12
C ASP A 57 -11.66 3.41 7.04
N TYR A 58 -12.48 3.59 8.08
CA TYR A 58 -13.90 3.32 8.05
C TYR A 58 -14.61 4.51 7.39
N PRO A 59 -15.31 4.31 6.27
CA PRO A 59 -15.90 5.39 5.48
C PRO A 59 -17.17 5.97 6.14
N ILE A 60 -16.99 6.83 7.15
CA ILE A 60 -18.08 7.47 7.89
C ILE A 60 -18.24 8.90 7.36
N ALA A 61 -19.34 9.17 6.66
CA ALA A 61 -19.76 10.53 6.31
C ALA A 61 -20.48 11.16 7.50
N GLY A 62 -20.26 12.45 7.75
CA GLY A 62 -20.95 13.19 8.79
C GLY A 62 -20.40 12.96 10.20
N LEU A 63 -19.20 12.37 10.37
CA LEU A 63 -18.56 12.26 11.68
C LEU A 63 -18.14 13.66 12.16
N ASP A 64 -18.66 14.10 13.31
CA ASP A 64 -18.36 15.45 13.80
C ASP A 64 -16.92 15.53 14.28
N PHE A 65 -16.25 16.64 13.94
CA PHE A 65 -14.94 16.93 14.47
C PHE A 65 -14.67 18.40 14.72
N GLU A 66 -13.77 18.65 15.68
CA GLU A 66 -13.27 19.98 16.02
C GLU A 66 -11.74 19.96 15.94
N CYS A 67 -11.17 21.01 15.36
CA CYS A 67 -9.72 21.20 15.30
C CYS A 67 -9.30 22.03 16.52
N GLN A 68 -8.36 21.56 17.36
CA GLN A 68 -7.99 22.27 18.60
C GLN A 68 -7.54 23.73 18.35
N LYS A 69 -6.91 24.05 17.22
CA LYS A 69 -6.50 25.42 16.87
C LYS A 69 -7.61 26.26 16.21
N ASP A 70 -8.77 25.68 15.91
CA ASP A 70 -9.97 26.39 15.43
C ASP A 70 -11.06 26.33 16.49
N THR A 71 -11.23 27.42 17.23
CA THR A 71 -12.18 27.50 18.35
C THR A 71 -13.57 28.00 17.95
N VAL A 72 -13.81 28.22 16.65
CA VAL A 72 -15.04 28.86 16.15
C VAL A 72 -15.85 27.88 15.31
N ASN A 73 -15.19 27.08 14.48
CA ASN A 73 -15.85 26.24 13.50
C ASN A 73 -15.99 24.80 13.99
N HIS A 74 -17.08 24.17 13.58
CA HIS A 74 -17.34 22.75 13.78
C HIS A 74 -17.50 22.11 12.41
N PHE A 75 -16.89 20.95 12.23
CA PHE A 75 -16.78 20.30 10.93
C PHE A 75 -17.37 18.91 10.97
N MET A 76 -17.58 18.34 9.78
CA MET A 76 -17.95 16.94 9.65
C MET A 76 -17.20 16.30 8.48
N THR A 77 -16.90 15.00 8.60
CA THR A 77 -16.28 14.27 7.50
C THR A 77 -17.22 14.19 6.29
N GLU A 78 -16.66 14.15 5.09
CA GLU A 78 -17.41 13.99 3.85
C GLU A 78 -16.85 12.81 3.04
N ILE A 79 -17.70 12.13 2.29
CA ILE A 79 -17.23 11.08 1.37
C ILE A 79 -16.78 11.74 0.08
N ASP A 80 -15.49 11.63 -0.22
CA ASP A 80 -14.96 11.86 -1.56
C ASP A 80 -14.58 10.50 -2.17
N LYS A 81 -15.30 10.13 -3.23
CA LYS A 81 -15.21 8.81 -3.89
C LYS A 81 -15.42 7.66 -2.90
N ASN A 82 -14.32 7.08 -2.42
CA ASN A 82 -14.25 5.88 -1.61
C ASN A 82 -13.43 6.10 -0.33
N VAL A 83 -13.39 7.34 0.18
CA VAL A 83 -12.78 7.68 1.47
C VAL A 83 -13.60 8.75 2.18
N ALA A 84 -13.63 8.70 3.51
CA ALA A 84 -14.16 9.78 4.33
C ALA A 84 -13.05 10.77 4.64
N ILE A 85 -13.16 12.01 4.16
CA ILE A 85 -12.13 13.06 4.28
C ILE A 85 -12.51 14.12 5.33
N GLY A 86 -11.48 14.70 5.94
CA GLY A 86 -11.55 15.94 6.71
C GLY A 86 -10.18 16.62 6.76
N GLY A 87 -10.10 17.81 7.35
CA GLY A 87 -8.84 18.53 7.45
C GLY A 87 -8.77 19.48 8.65
N CYS A 88 -7.60 19.55 9.27
CA CYS A 88 -7.29 20.55 10.31
C CYS A 88 -5.97 21.23 10.00
N ARG A 89 -5.61 22.28 10.76
CA ARG A 89 -4.27 22.89 10.65
C ARG A 89 -3.18 21.83 10.87
N ARG A 90 -2.02 21.98 10.24
CA ARG A 90 -0.88 21.07 10.43
C ARG A 90 -0.53 20.89 11.91
N GLY A 91 -0.30 19.63 12.29
CA GLY A 91 0.04 19.24 13.67
C GLY A 91 -1.01 19.67 14.70
N ASP A 92 -2.27 19.73 14.30
CA ASP A 92 -3.39 20.00 15.21
C ASP A 92 -3.94 18.70 15.82
N THR A 93 -4.76 18.83 16.86
CA THR A 93 -5.50 17.71 17.45
C THR A 93 -6.93 17.74 16.96
N VAL A 94 -7.41 16.62 16.41
CA VAL A 94 -8.77 16.44 15.94
C VAL A 94 -9.60 15.77 17.03
N LYS A 95 -10.64 16.44 17.52
CA LYS A 95 -11.57 15.85 18.49
C LYS A 95 -12.76 15.27 17.75
N PHE A 96 -12.95 13.95 17.81
CA PHE A 96 -14.07 13.28 17.15
C PHE A 96 -15.23 13.06 18.11
N ALA A 97 -16.45 13.27 17.61
CA ALA A 97 -17.69 12.97 18.32
C ALA A 97 -18.82 12.63 17.34
N ILE A 98 -19.92 12.11 17.87
CA ILE A 98 -21.21 12.08 17.19
C ILE A 98 -22.17 12.90 18.05
N GLN A 99 -22.66 14.00 17.50
CA GLN A 99 -23.49 14.96 18.22
C GLN A 99 -24.53 15.63 17.32
N THR A 100 -25.53 16.24 17.95
CA THR A 100 -26.45 17.18 17.30
C THR A 100 -26.70 18.34 18.26
N PRO A 101 -26.82 19.60 17.77
CA PRO A 101 -27.10 20.74 18.65
C PRO A 101 -28.36 20.57 19.51
N ALA A 102 -29.31 19.75 19.06
CA ALA A 102 -30.57 19.49 19.77
C ALA A 102 -30.47 18.44 20.89
N ALA A 103 -29.41 17.64 20.95
CA ALA A 103 -29.25 16.58 21.94
C ALA A 103 -28.28 16.99 23.04
N GLN A 104 -28.67 16.72 24.30
CA GLN A 104 -27.78 16.92 25.44
C GLN A 104 -26.72 15.80 25.53
N ALA A 105 -27.09 14.58 25.13
CA ALA A 105 -26.20 13.43 25.08
C ALA A 105 -25.35 13.42 23.80
N LYS A 106 -24.10 12.98 23.93
CA LYS A 106 -23.11 12.86 22.85
C LYS A 106 -22.41 11.50 22.89
N ILE A 107 -21.87 11.05 21.77
CA ILE A 107 -20.93 9.92 21.74
C ILE A 107 -19.53 10.49 21.53
N LEU A 108 -18.65 10.27 22.49
CA LEU A 108 -17.30 10.84 22.51
C LEU A 108 -16.29 9.83 21.97
N LEU A 109 -15.53 10.21 20.94
CA LEU A 109 -14.62 9.31 20.21
C LEU A 109 -13.13 9.68 20.37
N GLY A 110 -12.81 10.64 21.23
CA GLY A 110 -11.43 10.95 21.62
C GLY A 110 -10.75 12.02 20.76
N ASN A 111 -9.51 12.32 21.13
CA ASN A 111 -8.70 13.41 20.59
C ASN A 111 -7.48 12.84 19.86
N VAL A 112 -7.51 12.85 18.53
CA VAL A 112 -6.45 12.31 17.67
C VAL A 112 -5.42 13.40 17.36
N ASP A 113 -4.20 13.19 17.82
CA ASP A 113 -3.07 14.10 17.57
C ASP A 113 -2.44 13.81 16.20
N LEU A 114 -2.65 14.70 15.23
CA LEU A 114 -2.13 14.53 13.87
C LEU A 114 -0.60 14.55 13.83
N SER A 115 0.06 15.20 14.79
CA SER A 115 1.52 15.25 14.88
C SER A 115 2.12 13.92 15.35
N LYS A 116 1.35 13.06 16.03
CA LYS A 116 1.79 11.70 16.40
C LYS A 116 1.66 10.72 15.24
N ILE A 117 0.68 10.91 14.36
CA ILE A 117 0.42 10.00 13.23
C ILE A 117 1.30 10.37 12.03
N ASN A 118 1.34 11.66 11.68
CA ASN A 118 2.05 12.17 10.51
C ASN A 118 2.60 13.60 10.77
N PRO A 119 3.70 13.73 11.54
CA PRO A 119 4.29 15.02 11.89
C PRO A 119 4.79 15.80 10.67
N ASN A 120 5.34 15.13 9.66
CA ASN A 120 5.80 15.75 8.41
C ASN A 120 4.81 15.53 7.27
N TYR A 121 3.61 16.05 7.46
CA TYR A 121 2.58 16.00 6.43
C TYR A 121 3.06 16.59 5.09
N VAL A 122 2.80 15.84 4.02
CA VAL A 122 3.05 16.25 2.63
C VAL A 122 1.71 16.51 1.98
N SER A 123 1.53 17.69 1.39
CA SER A 123 0.31 18.02 0.64
C SER A 123 0.06 17.00 -0.47
N GLY A 124 -1.20 16.59 -0.62
CA GLY A 124 -1.61 15.51 -1.53
C GLY A 124 -1.44 14.09 -0.96
N GLN A 125 -0.94 13.93 0.26
CA GLN A 125 -0.86 12.64 0.97
C GLN A 125 -1.63 12.72 2.29
N PRO A 126 -2.95 12.43 2.28
CA PRO A 126 -3.77 12.55 3.49
C PRO A 126 -3.29 11.61 4.60
N THR A 127 -3.35 12.11 5.83
CA THR A 127 -3.07 11.35 7.05
C THR A 127 -4.11 10.24 7.21
N GLN A 128 -3.67 8.99 7.33
CA GLN A 128 -4.58 7.85 7.48
C GLN A 128 -4.97 7.69 8.95
N ILE A 129 -6.22 8.01 9.30
CA ILE A 129 -6.76 7.82 10.65
C ILE A 129 -7.61 6.55 10.66
N GLY A 130 -7.02 5.45 11.12
CA GLY A 130 -7.79 4.25 11.40
C GLY A 130 -8.63 4.28 12.67
N LEU A 131 -9.64 3.41 12.76
CA LEU A 131 -10.38 3.18 14.02
C LEU A 131 -9.46 2.81 15.19
N MET A 132 -8.31 2.19 14.92
CA MET A 132 -7.29 1.94 15.94
C MET A 132 -6.72 3.22 16.56
N HIS A 133 -6.57 4.30 15.79
CA HIS A 133 -6.09 5.59 16.30
C HIS A 133 -7.18 6.30 17.12
N ILE A 134 -8.45 6.19 16.68
CA ILE A 134 -9.60 6.72 17.42
C ILE A 134 -9.72 5.97 18.76
N ALA A 135 -9.66 4.64 18.75
CA ALA A 135 -9.67 3.84 19.97
C ALA A 135 -8.51 4.19 20.91
N ALA A 136 -7.28 4.33 20.39
CA ALA A 136 -6.13 4.74 21.18
C ALA A 136 -6.29 6.15 21.77
N ALA A 137 -6.90 7.07 21.02
CA ALA A 137 -7.23 8.42 21.49
C ALA A 137 -8.32 8.43 22.58
N MET A 138 -9.24 7.45 22.57
CA MET A 138 -10.25 7.28 23.61
C MET A 138 -9.66 6.72 24.89
N THR A 139 -8.83 5.69 24.80
CA THR A 139 -8.22 5.01 25.96
C THR A 139 -6.99 5.73 26.51
N GLY A 140 -6.35 6.57 25.70
CA GLY A 140 -5.03 7.14 25.98
C GLY A 140 -3.90 6.11 25.93
N LYS A 141 -4.14 4.93 25.34
CA LYS A 141 -3.19 3.80 25.27
C LYS A 141 -3.03 3.34 23.83
N ASP A 142 -1.79 3.12 23.40
CA ASP A 142 -1.52 2.46 22.13
C ASP A 142 -2.02 1.00 22.17
N LEU A 143 -2.40 0.48 21.01
CA LEU A 143 -2.79 -0.92 20.85
C LEU A 143 -1.56 -1.82 21.01
N VAL A 144 -1.62 -2.85 21.87
CA VAL A 144 -0.52 -3.78 22.16
C VAL A 144 -0.89 -5.23 21.86
N ASN A 145 -2.17 -5.59 21.85
CA ASN A 145 -2.65 -6.89 21.39
C ASN A 145 -3.94 -6.76 20.58
N SER A 146 -4.19 -7.69 19.67
CA SER A 146 -5.41 -7.74 18.86
C SER A 146 -6.46 -8.71 19.43
N ASN A 147 -6.67 -8.66 20.75
CA ASN A 147 -7.65 -9.49 21.45
C ASN A 147 -8.31 -8.72 22.60
N GLN A 148 -9.40 -9.26 23.14
CA GLN A 148 -10.22 -8.61 24.18
C GLN A 148 -9.52 -8.36 25.52
N THR A 149 -8.26 -8.77 25.72
CA THR A 149 -7.50 -8.40 26.93
C THR A 149 -6.89 -7.00 26.84
N ASP A 150 -6.82 -6.43 25.64
CA ASP A 150 -6.33 -5.09 25.38
C ASP A 150 -7.50 -4.08 25.36
N ASP A 151 -7.43 -3.08 26.25
CA ASP A 151 -8.46 -2.03 26.38
C ASP A 151 -8.70 -1.29 25.06
N THR A 152 -7.64 -0.98 24.31
CA THR A 152 -7.74 -0.26 23.04
C THR A 152 -8.35 -1.15 21.97
N PHE A 153 -8.05 -2.46 21.96
CA PHE A 153 -8.70 -3.40 21.05
C PHE A 153 -10.20 -3.54 21.34
N ARG A 154 -10.59 -3.69 22.62
CA ARG A 154 -12.00 -3.76 23.03
C ARG A 154 -12.79 -2.55 22.55
N VAL A 155 -12.24 -1.35 22.74
CA VAL A 155 -12.87 -0.11 22.25
C VAL A 155 -12.96 -0.12 20.72
N MET A 156 -11.92 -0.54 20.00
CA MET A 156 -11.96 -0.67 18.54
C MET A 156 -13.07 -1.63 18.07
N VAL A 157 -13.22 -2.79 18.73
CA VAL A 157 -14.28 -3.76 18.43
C VAL A 157 -15.67 -3.16 18.69
N ALA A 158 -15.83 -2.44 19.79
CA ALA A 158 -17.10 -1.78 20.11
C ALA A 158 -17.46 -0.66 19.11
N LEU A 159 -16.48 0.11 18.63
CA LEU A 159 -16.66 1.08 17.55
C LEU A 159 -17.10 0.38 16.25
N VAL A 160 -16.46 -0.74 15.90
CA VAL A 160 -16.86 -1.55 14.74
C VAL A 160 -18.30 -2.03 14.88
N ARG A 161 -18.74 -2.52 16.05
CA ARG A 161 -20.13 -2.93 16.28
C ARG A 161 -21.10 -1.78 16.05
N MET A 162 -20.80 -0.60 16.58
CA MET A 162 -21.61 0.59 16.39
C MET A 162 -21.75 0.98 14.91
N PHE A 163 -20.64 1.05 14.17
CA PHE A 163 -20.66 1.44 12.76
C PHE A 163 -21.25 0.37 11.83
N GLN A 164 -21.04 -0.92 12.14
CA GLN A 164 -21.67 -2.03 11.44
C GLN A 164 -23.20 -1.96 11.62
N ALA A 165 -23.68 -1.80 12.87
CA ALA A 165 -25.11 -1.71 13.18
C ALA A 165 -25.78 -0.53 12.45
N LEU A 166 -25.16 0.64 12.46
CA LEU A 166 -25.64 1.80 11.68
C LEU A 166 -25.71 1.49 10.18
N GLY A 167 -24.72 0.77 9.66
CA GLY A 167 -24.72 0.34 8.26
C GLY A 167 -25.84 -0.64 7.93
N ILE A 168 -26.21 -1.53 8.85
CA ILE A 168 -27.36 -2.44 8.69
C ILE A 168 -28.67 -1.66 8.72
N ASP A 169 -28.86 -0.75 9.69
CA ASP A 169 -30.07 0.06 9.83
C ASP A 169 -30.32 0.96 8.60
N GLN A 170 -29.25 1.40 7.92
CA GLN A 170 -29.30 2.18 6.69
C GLN A 170 -29.48 1.33 5.42
N ASP A 171 -29.56 0.00 5.56
CA ASP A 171 -29.46 -0.97 4.48
C ASP A 171 -28.21 -0.78 3.59
N ALA A 172 -27.18 -0.14 4.14
CA ALA A 172 -25.93 0.23 3.49
C ALA A 172 -24.89 -0.90 3.55
N ASN A 173 -25.07 -1.86 4.46
CA ASN A 173 -24.05 -2.86 4.76
C ASN A 173 -24.60 -4.29 4.86
N GLN A 174 -23.70 -5.28 4.87
CA GLN A 174 -23.93 -6.63 5.37
C GLN A 174 -22.98 -6.87 6.55
N ILE A 175 -23.35 -7.74 7.49
CA ILE A 175 -22.51 -8.01 8.65
C ILE A 175 -21.15 -8.56 8.18
N GLY A 176 -20.07 -8.00 8.70
CA GLY A 176 -18.69 -8.35 8.31
C GLY A 176 -18.12 -7.53 7.16
N ASP A 177 -18.92 -6.69 6.48
CA ASP A 177 -18.44 -5.87 5.36
C ASP A 177 -18.18 -4.41 5.80
N VAL A 178 -17.16 -3.77 5.25
CA VAL A 178 -16.83 -2.37 5.56
C VAL A 178 -17.33 -1.51 4.43
N GLN A 179 -18.43 -0.79 4.66
CA GLN A 179 -19.11 0.02 3.65
C GLN A 179 -19.38 1.45 4.14
N PRO A 180 -19.54 2.42 3.22
CA PRO A 180 -19.88 3.79 3.57
C PRO A 180 -21.15 3.88 4.40
N ILE A 181 -21.09 4.62 5.49
CA ILE A 181 -22.26 4.99 6.31
C ILE A 181 -22.39 6.50 6.36
N THR A 182 -23.62 7.00 6.48
CA THR A 182 -23.88 8.43 6.55
C THR A 182 -24.56 8.77 7.88
N LEU A 183 -23.94 9.67 8.65
CA LEU A 183 -24.52 10.27 9.85
C LEU A 183 -25.26 11.56 9.47
N ASP A 184 -26.39 11.42 8.77
CA ASP A 184 -27.21 12.56 8.37
C ASP A 184 -27.99 13.17 9.55
N SER A 185 -28.71 14.26 9.27
CA SER A 185 -29.54 14.94 10.27
C SER A 185 -30.61 14.03 10.89
N ALA A 186 -31.15 13.05 10.17
CA ALA A 186 -32.17 12.15 10.68
C ALA A 186 -31.57 11.13 11.65
N VAL A 187 -30.45 10.53 11.30
CA VAL A 187 -29.68 9.60 12.15
C VAL A 187 -29.19 10.32 13.41
N LYS A 188 -28.64 11.54 13.27
CA LYS A 188 -28.15 12.33 14.40
C LYS A 188 -29.27 12.83 15.31
N LYS A 189 -30.45 13.16 14.77
CA LYS A 189 -31.58 13.64 15.60
C LYS A 189 -32.01 12.59 16.62
N LYS A 190 -31.94 11.30 16.29
CA LYS A 190 -32.23 10.20 17.22
C LYS A 190 -31.29 10.14 18.43
N LEU A 191 -30.14 10.84 18.41
CA LEU A 191 -29.28 10.96 19.59
C LEU A 191 -30.00 11.64 20.76
N SER A 192 -31.07 12.42 20.53
CA SER A 192 -31.89 12.98 21.60
C SER A 192 -32.61 11.91 22.44
N GLU A 193 -32.69 10.68 21.95
CA GLU A 193 -33.30 9.53 22.65
C GLU A 193 -32.32 8.90 23.67
N LEU A 194 -31.04 9.27 23.61
CA LEU A 194 -30.05 8.86 24.60
C LEU A 194 -30.26 9.62 25.91
N THR A 195 -30.31 8.89 27.02
CA THR A 195 -30.48 9.48 28.36
C THR A 195 -29.18 10.01 28.95
N ALA A 196 -28.03 9.62 28.39
CA ALA A 196 -26.71 10.04 28.83
C ALA A 196 -25.71 9.96 27.67
N SER A 197 -24.64 10.75 27.75
CA SER A 197 -23.51 10.61 26.83
C SER A 197 -22.82 9.25 26.98
N VAL A 198 -22.25 8.77 25.88
CA VAL A 198 -21.46 7.54 25.81
C VAL A 198 -20.00 7.90 25.59
N GLY A 199 -19.10 7.33 26.39
CA GLY A 199 -17.66 7.58 26.30
C GLY A 199 -16.83 6.32 26.57
N VAL A 200 -15.51 6.49 26.66
CA VAL A 200 -14.55 5.37 26.74
C VAL A 200 -14.88 4.35 27.83
N ASN A 201 -15.30 4.78 29.02
CA ASN A 201 -15.61 3.87 30.12
C ASN A 201 -16.76 2.91 29.75
N ASP A 202 -17.75 3.42 29.00
CA ASP A 202 -18.91 2.62 28.58
C ASP A 202 -18.54 1.61 27.51
N PHE A 203 -17.63 1.97 26.62
CA PHE A 203 -17.07 1.06 25.61
C PHE A 203 -16.20 -0.01 26.26
N LEU A 204 -15.46 0.34 27.31
CA LEU A 204 -14.66 -0.63 28.07
C LEU A 204 -15.56 -1.57 28.85
N ASP A 205 -16.44 -1.08 29.72
CA ASP A 205 -17.25 -1.95 30.60
C ASP A 205 -18.42 -2.66 29.90
N GLY A 206 -18.68 -2.34 28.63
CA GLY A 206 -19.74 -2.95 27.82
C GLY A 206 -21.11 -2.28 27.97
N SER A 207 -21.25 -1.30 28.87
CA SER A 207 -22.52 -0.59 29.10
C SER A 207 -22.97 0.25 27.90
N TYR A 208 -22.07 0.52 26.95
CA TYR A 208 -22.42 1.17 25.68
C TYR A 208 -23.54 0.44 24.93
N VAL A 209 -23.64 -0.89 25.05
CA VAL A 209 -24.69 -1.70 24.40
C VAL A 209 -26.08 -1.23 24.83
N THR A 210 -26.33 -1.17 26.14
CA THR A 210 -27.61 -0.73 26.68
C THR A 210 -27.83 0.77 26.46
N LYS A 211 -26.78 1.58 26.59
CA LYS A 211 -26.87 3.04 26.43
C LYS A 211 -27.20 3.45 24.99
N LEU A 212 -26.63 2.77 24.00
CA LEU A 212 -26.83 3.08 22.58
C LEU A 212 -28.14 2.52 22.03
N ARG A 213 -28.73 1.49 22.64
CA ARG A 213 -29.94 0.82 22.14
C ARG A 213 -31.09 1.75 21.69
N PRO A 214 -31.41 2.87 22.38
CA PRO A 214 -32.43 3.80 21.89
C PRO A 214 -32.07 4.43 20.53
N TRP A 215 -30.78 4.62 20.25
CA TRP A 215 -30.28 5.22 19.02
C TRP A 215 -30.00 4.18 17.91
N VAL A 216 -29.29 3.10 18.26
CA VAL A 216 -28.91 2.00 17.37
C VAL A 216 -28.76 0.71 18.18
N ASP A 217 -29.30 -0.40 17.68
CA ASP A 217 -29.13 -1.70 18.30
C ASP A 217 -27.80 -2.33 17.86
N VAL A 218 -26.81 -2.34 18.75
CA VAL A 218 -25.48 -2.93 18.49
C VAL A 218 -25.40 -4.43 18.81
N GLU A 219 -26.43 -5.02 19.43
CA GLU A 219 -26.47 -6.46 19.72
C GLU A 219 -26.74 -7.31 18.48
N GLN A 220 -27.26 -6.71 17.41
CA GLN A 220 -27.39 -7.38 16.11
C GLN A 220 -26.05 -7.76 15.48
N ILE A 221 -24.94 -7.19 15.97
CA ILE A 221 -23.58 -7.52 15.56
C ILE A 221 -22.90 -8.29 16.68
N ASP A 222 -22.57 -9.56 16.39
CA ASP A 222 -21.82 -10.40 17.33
C ASP A 222 -20.39 -9.90 17.55
N GLU A 223 -19.85 -10.12 18.75
CA GLU A 223 -18.52 -9.65 19.10
C GLU A 223 -17.42 -10.30 18.26
N ALA A 224 -17.51 -11.60 17.97
CA ALA A 224 -16.52 -12.29 17.15
C ALA A 224 -16.54 -11.82 15.69
N GLN A 225 -17.72 -11.45 15.17
CA GLN A 225 -17.84 -10.84 13.85
C GLN A 225 -17.19 -9.46 13.80
N ALA A 226 -17.39 -8.65 14.84
CA ALA A 226 -16.76 -7.34 14.93
C ALA A 226 -15.24 -7.43 15.16
N GLU A 227 -14.75 -8.43 15.89
CA GLU A 227 -13.32 -8.73 15.99
C GLU A 227 -12.71 -9.03 14.62
N ALA A 228 -13.36 -9.87 13.82
CA ALA A 228 -12.88 -10.19 12.47
C ALA A 228 -12.78 -8.93 11.59
N VAL A 229 -13.76 -8.04 11.68
CA VAL A 229 -13.73 -6.75 10.96
C VAL A 229 -12.66 -5.81 11.50
N ALA A 230 -12.44 -5.78 12.82
CA ALA A 230 -11.35 -4.99 13.41
C ALA A 230 -9.98 -5.46 12.88
N LEU A 231 -9.74 -6.77 12.82
CA LEU A 231 -8.53 -7.35 12.23
C LEU A 231 -8.42 -7.04 10.73
N GLN A 232 -9.53 -7.08 10.00
CA GLN A 232 -9.57 -6.70 8.58
C GLN A 232 -9.14 -5.24 8.36
N LEU A 233 -9.62 -4.30 9.20
CA LEU A 233 -9.22 -2.89 9.14
C LEU A 233 -7.73 -2.70 9.46
N MET A 234 -7.22 -3.43 10.46
CA MET A 234 -5.80 -3.43 10.80
C MET A 234 -4.93 -3.92 9.63
N ASN A 235 -5.36 -4.97 8.92
CA ASN A 235 -4.67 -5.45 7.73
C ASN A 235 -4.80 -4.45 6.56
N LEU A 236 -5.98 -3.85 6.37
CA LEU A 236 -6.20 -2.85 5.32
C LEU A 236 -5.21 -1.68 5.41
N ALA A 237 -4.91 -1.20 6.62
CA ALA A 237 -3.94 -0.14 6.86
C ALA A 237 -2.51 -0.47 6.37
N LYS A 238 -2.21 -1.77 6.17
CA LYS A 238 -0.92 -2.26 5.65
C LYS A 238 -0.90 -2.46 4.14
N VAL A 239 -2.05 -2.65 3.49
CA VAL A 239 -2.12 -2.96 2.05
C VAL A 239 -1.56 -1.81 1.19
N ASN A 240 -0.29 -1.92 0.83
CA ASN A 240 0.51 -0.87 0.21
C ASN A 240 1.56 -1.49 -0.71
N VAL A 241 2.20 -0.62 -1.49
CA VAL A 241 3.45 -0.91 -2.19
C VAL A 241 4.61 -0.50 -1.29
N TYR A 242 5.61 -1.37 -1.17
CA TYR A 242 6.84 -1.06 -0.47
C TYR A 242 8.00 -1.08 -1.45
N SER A 243 8.87 -0.08 -1.38
CA SER A 243 10.03 0.03 -2.24
C SER A 243 11.27 0.46 -1.47
N ALA A 244 12.43 0.00 -1.93
CA ALA A 244 13.73 0.49 -1.52
C ALA A 244 14.62 0.60 -2.75
N THR A 245 15.46 1.63 -2.79
CA THR A 245 16.33 1.91 -3.93
C THR A 245 17.80 1.87 -3.54
N MET A 246 18.65 1.36 -4.42
CA MET A 246 20.09 1.34 -4.30
C MET A 246 20.75 2.72 -4.39
N VAL A 247 20.04 3.75 -4.87
CA VAL A 247 20.68 5.03 -5.24
C VAL A 247 20.89 5.89 -4.01
N PRO A 248 22.15 6.14 -3.60
CA PRO A 248 22.42 7.07 -2.52
C PRO A 248 22.26 8.51 -3.03
N TYR A 249 21.79 9.39 -2.16
CA TYR A 249 21.80 10.83 -2.41
C TYR A 249 22.56 11.53 -1.28
N LYS A 250 23.75 12.04 -1.59
CA LYS A 250 24.60 12.74 -0.63
C LYS A 250 25.05 14.09 -1.19
N PHE A 251 24.54 15.18 -0.60
CA PHE A 251 24.90 16.54 -0.98
C PHE A 251 24.77 17.47 0.23
N GLY A 252 25.85 18.14 0.62
CA GLY A 252 25.88 18.96 1.83
C GLY A 252 25.58 18.12 3.08
N THR A 253 24.51 18.48 3.80
CA THR A 253 24.03 17.76 4.98
C THR A 253 23.08 16.60 4.65
N VAL A 254 22.67 16.45 3.38
CA VAL A 254 21.79 15.38 2.93
C VAL A 254 22.56 14.06 2.86
N ASP A 255 22.04 13.00 3.47
CA ASP A 255 22.65 11.67 3.52
C ASP A 255 21.59 10.57 3.42
N ILE A 256 21.07 10.35 2.21
CA ILE A 256 20.18 9.22 1.89
C ILE A 256 21.07 8.06 1.44
N GLY A 257 21.11 6.99 2.23
CA GLY A 257 21.98 5.85 1.97
C GLY A 257 21.45 4.92 0.88
N GLY A 258 20.12 4.84 0.74
CA GLY A 258 19.48 3.83 -0.10
C GLY A 258 19.67 2.43 0.48
N PHE A 259 19.59 1.41 -0.36
CA PHE A 259 19.71 0.00 0.00
C PHE A 259 21.09 -0.54 -0.42
N PHE A 260 21.97 -0.66 0.58
CA PHE A 260 23.37 -1.01 0.39
C PHE A 260 23.92 -1.83 1.55
N GLY A 261 25.08 -2.46 1.34
CA GLY A 261 25.79 -3.19 2.39
C GLY A 261 27.25 -3.47 2.01
N THR A 262 27.97 -4.12 2.92
CA THR A 262 29.37 -4.51 2.72
C THR A 262 29.61 -5.95 3.11
N GLY A 263 30.66 -6.54 2.55
CA GLY A 263 31.14 -7.88 2.86
C GLY A 263 32.66 -7.92 2.99
N GLY A 264 33.20 -9.10 3.32
CA GLY A 264 34.64 -9.30 3.50
C GLY A 264 35.45 -9.10 2.20
N GLY A 265 36.67 -8.58 2.33
CA GLY A 265 37.61 -8.41 1.21
C GLY A 265 37.30 -7.21 0.30
N GLY A 266 36.72 -6.14 0.86
CA GLY A 266 36.41 -4.91 0.11
C GLY A 266 35.20 -5.03 -0.82
N LYS A 267 34.35 -6.05 -0.61
CA LYS A 267 33.12 -6.22 -1.38
C LYS A 267 32.02 -5.31 -0.88
N ASP A 268 31.29 -4.73 -1.82
CA ASP A 268 30.09 -3.95 -1.57
C ASP A 268 28.87 -4.69 -2.12
N ALA A 269 27.70 -4.32 -1.62
CA ALA A 269 26.41 -4.79 -2.08
C ALA A 269 25.45 -3.62 -2.31
N LEU A 270 24.61 -3.76 -3.33
CA LEU A 270 23.51 -2.86 -3.66
C LEU A 270 22.27 -3.67 -3.99
N ALA A 271 21.09 -3.12 -3.73
CA ALA A 271 19.85 -3.75 -4.12
C ALA A 271 18.71 -2.75 -4.36
N ASN A 272 17.75 -3.15 -5.18
CA ASN A 272 16.42 -2.53 -5.25
C ASN A 272 15.38 -3.58 -4.85
N LEU A 273 14.25 -3.14 -4.27
CA LEU A 273 13.13 -4.04 -3.98
C LEU A 273 11.79 -3.40 -4.33
N TYR A 274 10.84 -4.26 -4.72
CA TYR A 274 9.42 -3.98 -4.73
C TYR A 274 8.68 -5.10 -4.01
N LEU A 275 7.82 -4.73 -3.07
CA LEU A 275 6.94 -5.63 -2.34
C LEU A 275 5.52 -5.08 -2.34
N ILE A 276 4.57 -5.97 -2.09
CA ILE A 276 3.19 -5.63 -1.74
C ILE A 276 2.82 -6.36 -0.46
N ASN A 277 1.89 -5.77 0.31
CA ASN A 277 1.17 -6.48 1.35
C ASN A 277 -0.28 -6.70 0.89
N THR A 278 -0.77 -7.94 0.99
CA THR A 278 -2.12 -8.37 0.61
C THR A 278 -3.12 -8.08 1.72
N ARG A 279 -4.42 -8.13 1.41
CA ARG A 279 -5.51 -7.85 2.36
C ARG A 279 -5.60 -8.90 3.46
N ASP A 280 -5.19 -10.13 3.20
CA ASP A 280 -5.02 -11.18 4.20
C ASP A 280 -3.69 -11.09 5.01
N GLY A 281 -2.86 -10.07 4.75
CA GLY A 281 -1.69 -9.73 5.54
C GLY A 281 -0.36 -10.32 5.07
N HIS A 282 -0.31 -11.06 3.95
CA HIS A 282 0.95 -11.57 3.40
C HIS A 282 1.76 -10.47 2.70
N THR A 283 3.07 -10.46 2.93
CA THR A 283 4.03 -9.69 2.14
C THR A 283 4.71 -10.59 1.11
N LEU A 284 4.78 -10.13 -0.14
CA LEU A 284 5.48 -10.82 -1.24
C LEU A 284 6.12 -9.83 -2.22
N GLY A 285 7.08 -10.32 -3.01
CA GLY A 285 7.68 -9.58 -4.12
C GLY A 285 9.07 -10.07 -4.44
N TYR A 286 9.98 -9.17 -4.82
CA TYR A 286 11.37 -9.54 -5.11
C TYR A 286 12.34 -8.37 -4.95
N THR A 287 13.62 -8.72 -4.88
CA THR A 287 14.75 -7.79 -4.94
C THR A 287 15.67 -8.14 -6.10
N VAL A 288 16.30 -7.12 -6.68
CA VAL A 288 17.43 -7.26 -7.61
C VAL A 288 18.65 -6.68 -6.94
N GLN A 289 19.74 -7.43 -6.93
CA GLN A 289 20.96 -7.08 -6.22
C GLN A 289 22.22 -7.23 -7.06
N TRP A 290 23.28 -6.61 -6.58
CA TRP A 290 24.64 -6.71 -7.10
C TRP A 290 25.59 -6.83 -5.92
N THR A 291 26.51 -7.78 -5.98
CA THR A 291 27.56 -7.96 -4.98
C THR A 291 28.90 -8.08 -5.69
N GLY A 292 29.96 -7.49 -5.13
CA GLY A 292 31.30 -7.59 -5.71
C GLY A 292 32.24 -6.50 -5.25
N VAL A 293 33.46 -6.49 -5.80
CA VAL A 293 34.42 -5.41 -5.56
C VAL A 293 34.24 -4.37 -6.66
N PRO A 294 33.77 -3.14 -6.35
CA PRO A 294 33.60 -2.10 -7.36
C PRO A 294 34.95 -1.62 -7.86
N LYS A 295 35.15 -1.68 -9.18
CA LYS A 295 36.34 -1.14 -9.84
C LYS A 295 36.08 0.32 -10.21
N LEU A 296 36.84 1.24 -9.63
CA LEU A 296 36.74 2.66 -9.98
C LEU A 296 37.53 2.93 -11.26
N PRO A 297 37.03 3.75 -12.19
CA PRO A 297 37.90 4.36 -13.20
C PRO A 297 38.96 5.24 -12.51
N ASP A 298 40.08 5.52 -13.19
CA ASP A 298 41.32 6.16 -12.66
C ASP A 298 41.17 7.58 -12.03
N GLN A 299 39.95 8.05 -11.78
CA GLN A 299 39.65 9.33 -11.15
C GLN A 299 39.12 9.17 -9.72
N LYS A 300 39.42 10.16 -8.86
CA LYS A 300 38.94 10.24 -7.47
C LYS A 300 37.42 10.43 -7.44
N ILE A 301 36.68 9.33 -7.41
CA ILE A 301 35.24 9.30 -7.16
C ILE A 301 35.00 9.22 -5.65
N ASP A 302 33.99 9.93 -5.16
CA ASP A 302 33.52 9.83 -3.78
C ASP A 302 33.17 8.37 -3.46
N VAL A 303 33.74 7.87 -2.35
CA VAL A 303 33.55 6.50 -1.83
C VAL A 303 32.06 6.15 -1.67
N THR A 304 31.19 7.13 -1.45
CA THR A 304 29.74 6.96 -1.32
C THR A 304 29.10 6.45 -2.61
N PHE A 305 29.54 6.94 -3.77
CA PHE A 305 29.00 6.57 -5.08
C PHE A 305 29.74 5.40 -5.74
N LYS A 306 30.88 4.94 -5.17
CA LYS A 306 31.68 3.84 -5.74
C LYS A 306 30.85 2.59 -6.02
N ARG A 307 29.91 2.28 -5.12
CA ARG A 307 29.08 1.08 -5.17
C ARG A 307 28.15 1.05 -6.38
N LEU A 308 27.73 2.21 -6.90
CA LEU A 308 26.85 2.28 -8.08
C LEU A 308 27.51 1.67 -9.31
N TRP A 309 28.83 1.58 -9.37
CA TRP A 309 29.52 0.90 -10.47
C TRP A 309 29.27 -0.61 -10.51
N LEU A 310 28.79 -1.22 -9.43
CA LEU A 310 28.43 -2.63 -9.44
C LEU A 310 27.37 -2.94 -10.51
N ILE A 311 26.44 -2.01 -10.78
CA ILE A 311 25.32 -2.22 -11.72
C ILE A 311 25.78 -2.42 -13.17
N SER A 312 26.93 -1.85 -13.53
CA SER A 312 27.52 -1.98 -14.86
C SER A 312 28.65 -3.00 -14.91
N GLN A 313 29.10 -3.52 -13.77
CA GLN A 313 30.25 -4.44 -13.68
C GLN A 313 29.84 -5.89 -13.41
N TYR A 314 28.73 -6.10 -12.73
CA TYR A 314 28.23 -7.41 -12.35
C TYR A 314 26.81 -7.57 -12.89
N ALA A 315 26.50 -8.79 -13.36
CA ALA A 315 25.14 -9.09 -13.79
C ALA A 315 24.19 -9.00 -12.58
N PRO A 316 22.96 -8.47 -12.76
CA PRO A 316 21.97 -8.43 -11.69
C PRO A 316 21.55 -9.84 -11.26
N GLU A 317 21.32 -10.01 -9.97
CA GLU A 317 20.79 -11.24 -9.38
C GLU A 317 19.42 -10.97 -8.77
N LYS A 318 18.43 -11.80 -9.09
CA LYS A 318 17.07 -11.69 -8.53
C LYS A 318 16.89 -12.67 -7.38
N LEU A 319 16.36 -12.18 -6.26
CA LEU A 319 15.91 -12.99 -5.13
C LEU A 319 14.42 -12.75 -4.89
N THR A 320 13.66 -13.81 -4.65
CA THR A 320 12.21 -13.76 -4.49
C THR A 320 11.83 -13.89 -3.02
N ALA A 321 10.90 -13.03 -2.58
CA ALA A 321 10.17 -13.22 -1.33
C ALA A 321 8.81 -13.85 -1.65
N ALA A 322 8.69 -15.16 -1.45
CA ALA A 322 7.39 -15.81 -1.42
C ALA A 322 6.53 -15.22 -0.30
N ALA A 323 5.20 -15.36 -0.42
CA ALA A 323 4.24 -14.81 0.53
C ALA A 323 4.55 -15.22 1.97
N GLN A 324 4.79 -14.23 2.83
CA GLN A 324 5.14 -14.39 4.23
C GLN A 324 4.25 -13.49 5.09
N LEU A 325 3.75 -14.03 6.21
CA LEU A 325 3.01 -13.24 7.20
C LEU A 325 3.96 -12.49 8.15
N ASP A 326 3.39 -11.53 8.87
CA ASP A 326 3.98 -10.91 10.07
C ASP A 326 5.33 -10.20 9.88
N TRP A 327 5.70 -9.84 8.65
CA TRP A 327 6.91 -9.04 8.40
C TRP A 327 6.87 -7.71 9.17
N VAL A 328 5.78 -6.95 9.03
CA VAL A 328 5.56 -5.71 9.76
C VAL A 328 4.46 -5.91 10.79
N HIS A 329 4.84 -5.70 12.04
CA HIS A 329 3.97 -5.80 13.19
C HIS A 329 2.79 -4.80 13.07
N PRO A 330 1.52 -5.22 13.25
CA PRO A 330 0.34 -4.41 12.94
C PRO A 330 0.21 -3.06 13.64
N PHE A 331 0.57 -2.96 14.92
CA PHE A 331 0.41 -1.71 15.68
C PHE A 331 1.75 -1.05 16.03
N SER A 332 2.80 -1.83 16.34
CA SER A 332 4.10 -1.23 16.66
C SER A 332 4.85 -0.68 15.44
N ASN A 333 4.40 -1.02 14.22
CA ASN A 333 5.06 -0.66 12.96
C ASN A 333 6.52 -1.15 12.85
N LYS A 334 6.93 -2.09 13.72
CA LYS A 334 8.28 -2.67 13.74
C LYS A 334 8.35 -3.92 12.87
N ILE A 335 9.52 -4.15 12.31
CA ILE A 335 9.88 -5.44 11.71
C ILE A 335 10.26 -6.37 12.87
N THR A 336 9.35 -7.30 13.19
CA THR A 336 9.53 -8.29 14.27
C THR A 336 9.89 -9.67 13.75
N GLN A 337 9.48 -9.97 12.51
CA GLN A 337 9.84 -11.19 11.80
C GLN A 337 10.60 -10.83 10.52
N ALA A 338 11.68 -11.55 10.25
CA ALA A 338 12.50 -11.25 9.08
C ALA A 338 11.81 -11.65 7.79
N LEU A 339 11.70 -10.74 6.83
CA LEU A 339 11.29 -11.08 5.46
C LEU A 339 12.47 -11.68 4.71
N ARG A 340 12.35 -12.93 4.29
CA ARG A 340 13.41 -13.68 3.61
C ARG A 340 13.21 -13.69 2.10
N PHE A 341 14.29 -13.45 1.38
CA PHE A 341 14.39 -13.54 -0.07
C PHE A 341 15.37 -14.65 -0.45
N THR A 342 15.04 -15.48 -1.43
CA THR A 342 15.88 -16.61 -1.87
C THR A 342 15.80 -16.82 -3.38
N GLN A 343 16.76 -17.57 -3.94
CA GLN A 343 16.59 -18.18 -5.26
C GLN A 343 15.94 -19.57 -5.09
N PRO A 344 14.97 -19.98 -5.93
CA PRO A 344 14.28 -21.26 -5.74
C PRO A 344 15.21 -22.49 -5.67
N ASN A 345 16.30 -22.47 -6.42
CA ASN A 345 17.27 -23.58 -6.48
C ASN A 345 18.44 -23.43 -5.48
N LYS A 346 18.48 -22.35 -4.69
CA LYS A 346 19.53 -22.08 -3.70
C LYS A 346 18.94 -21.47 -2.42
N PRO A 347 18.12 -22.21 -1.66
CA PRO A 347 17.47 -21.66 -0.46
C PRO A 347 18.45 -21.32 0.66
N ALA A 348 19.66 -21.87 0.63
CA ALA A 348 20.75 -21.52 1.54
C ALA A 348 21.34 -20.13 1.26
N ASP A 349 21.22 -19.64 0.03
CA ASP A 349 21.54 -18.27 -0.34
C ASP A 349 20.29 -17.40 -0.11
N TYR A 350 20.44 -16.39 0.73
CA TYR A 350 19.33 -15.56 1.16
C TYR A 350 19.72 -14.12 1.41
N LEU A 351 18.73 -13.25 1.33
CA LEU A 351 18.74 -11.92 1.93
C LEU A 351 17.59 -11.84 2.95
N ARG A 352 17.82 -11.23 4.11
CA ARG A 352 16.78 -11.01 5.12
C ARG A 352 16.68 -9.53 5.49
N LEU A 353 15.48 -9.00 5.43
CA LEU A 353 15.13 -7.72 6.07
C LEU A 353 14.62 -8.04 7.47
N TYR A 354 15.45 -7.85 8.48
CA TYR A 354 15.18 -8.34 9.83
C TYR A 354 14.95 -7.23 10.86
N GLN A 355 15.14 -5.96 10.48
CA GLN A 355 15.08 -4.84 11.41
C GLN A 355 14.58 -3.57 10.72
N GLY A 356 13.84 -2.77 11.49
CA GLY A 356 13.38 -1.43 11.13
C GLY A 356 12.04 -1.11 11.78
N GLN A 357 11.71 0.18 11.85
CA GLN A 357 10.39 0.65 12.28
C GLN A 357 9.86 1.68 11.30
N PHE A 358 8.61 1.53 10.85
CA PHE A 358 7.94 2.57 10.08
C PHE A 358 7.66 3.76 10.98
N VAL A 359 8.31 4.89 10.67
CA VAL A 359 8.01 6.21 11.23
C VAL A 359 7.05 6.94 10.31
N ASN A 360 6.20 7.80 10.87
CA ASN A 360 5.07 8.45 10.18
C ASN A 360 4.19 7.46 9.38
N SER A 361 4.16 6.20 9.82
CA SER A 361 3.46 5.10 9.15
C SER A 361 3.84 4.87 7.68
N ASN A 362 4.95 5.43 7.18
CA ASN A 362 5.31 5.36 5.76
C ASN A 362 6.78 5.09 5.43
N THR A 363 7.72 5.33 6.35
CA THR A 363 9.15 5.23 6.05
C THR A 363 9.88 4.42 7.11
N VAL A 364 10.66 3.42 6.69
CA VAL A 364 11.70 2.84 7.55
C VAL A 364 13.01 3.57 7.21
N PRO A 365 13.54 4.40 8.11
CA PRO A 365 14.76 5.13 7.83
C PRO A 365 15.98 4.20 7.95
N GLY A 366 16.91 4.25 7.01
CA GLY A 366 18.18 3.52 7.08
C GLY A 366 19.19 4.19 7.99
N ASN A 367 19.05 5.49 8.26
CA ASN A 367 19.96 6.26 9.10
C ASN A 367 19.28 7.45 9.79
N ALA A 368 20.04 8.14 10.65
CA ALA A 368 19.57 9.29 11.41
C ALA A 368 19.11 10.47 10.54
N PHE A 369 19.72 10.69 9.36
CA PHE A 369 19.31 11.76 8.45
C PHE A 369 17.90 11.51 7.92
N VAL A 370 17.65 10.31 7.39
CA VAL A 370 16.34 9.93 6.87
C VAL A 370 15.29 9.89 7.99
N TYR A 371 15.67 9.49 9.22
CA TYR A 371 14.77 9.58 10.37
C TYR A 371 14.34 11.04 10.62
N LYS A 372 15.30 11.95 10.83
CA LYS A 372 15.03 13.38 11.09
C LYS A 372 14.14 13.96 10.00
N ARG A 373 14.40 13.56 8.75
CA ARG A 373 13.63 14.03 7.61
C ARG A 373 12.22 13.46 7.56
N SER A 374 12.07 12.20 7.91
CA SER A 374 10.77 11.56 7.91
C SER A 374 9.92 12.08 9.07
N THR A 375 10.48 12.29 10.26
CA THR A 375 9.72 12.64 11.47
C THR A 375 9.68 14.13 11.82
N GLY A 376 10.68 14.91 11.40
CA GLY A 376 10.85 16.30 11.80
C GLY A 376 11.54 16.44 13.16
N ASP A 377 11.83 15.33 13.82
CA ASP A 377 12.50 15.29 15.10
C ASP A 377 14.02 15.37 14.92
N ASN A 378 14.63 16.43 15.46
CA ASN A 378 16.06 16.67 15.38
C ASN A 378 16.89 15.78 16.34
N ASN A 379 16.25 15.01 17.22
CA ASN A 379 16.84 14.11 18.20
C ASN A 379 16.57 12.64 17.85
N PRO A 380 17.28 12.09 16.85
CA PRO A 380 17.03 10.74 16.36
C PRO A 380 17.28 9.69 17.46
N PRO A 381 16.45 8.62 17.51
CA PRO A 381 16.60 7.53 18.46
C PRO A 381 17.99 6.92 18.40
N GLN A 382 18.51 6.58 19.58
CA GLN A 382 19.75 5.82 19.72
C GLN A 382 19.52 4.31 19.60
N ASP A 383 18.26 3.84 19.71
CA ASP A 383 17.92 2.44 19.49
C ASP A 383 18.15 2.06 18.02
N PRO A 384 19.12 1.19 17.72
CA PRO A 384 19.42 0.81 16.35
C PRO A 384 18.24 0.10 15.67
N LYS A 385 17.30 -0.49 16.43
CA LYS A 385 16.16 -1.24 15.91
C LYS A 385 15.14 -0.37 15.17
N VAL A 386 15.19 0.94 15.35
CA VAL A 386 14.39 1.89 14.57
C VAL A 386 14.84 1.92 13.12
N TYR A 387 16.14 1.73 12.86
CA TYR A 387 16.71 1.85 11.53
C TYR A 387 16.63 0.54 10.74
N GLY A 388 16.34 0.68 9.45
CA GLY A 388 16.30 -0.42 8.50
C GLY A 388 17.65 -1.12 8.39
N ALA A 389 17.67 -2.43 8.64
CA ALA A 389 18.86 -3.25 8.45
C ALA A 389 18.54 -4.60 7.80
N TRP A 390 19.55 -5.13 7.11
CA TRP A 390 19.45 -6.39 6.38
C TRP A 390 20.75 -7.17 6.46
N ASP A 391 20.64 -8.49 6.30
CA ASP A 391 21.77 -9.40 6.17
C ASP A 391 21.59 -10.36 5.00
N GLN A 392 22.69 -10.97 4.59
CA GLN A 392 22.71 -11.91 3.49
C GLN A 392 23.78 -12.98 3.65
N SER A 393 23.44 -14.16 3.15
CA SER A 393 24.37 -15.22 2.77
C SER A 393 24.24 -15.42 1.26
N PHE A 394 25.31 -15.27 0.50
CA PHE A 394 25.26 -15.44 -0.96
C PHE A 394 26.56 -16.03 -1.47
N ASN A 395 26.50 -17.19 -2.14
CA ASN A 395 27.67 -17.93 -2.63
C ASN A 395 28.76 -18.14 -1.55
N GLY A 396 28.35 -18.43 -0.31
CA GLY A 396 29.26 -18.63 0.84
C GLY A 396 29.81 -17.35 1.46
N GLU A 397 29.44 -16.18 0.95
CA GLU A 397 29.84 -14.88 1.49
C GLU A 397 28.74 -14.26 2.36
N ARG A 398 29.15 -13.38 3.26
CA ARG A 398 28.25 -12.66 4.16
C ARG A 398 28.29 -11.18 3.90
N PHE A 399 27.10 -10.60 3.78
CA PHE A 399 26.88 -9.17 3.64
C PHE A 399 25.90 -8.69 4.69
N SER A 400 26.04 -7.44 5.10
CA SER A 400 25.06 -6.74 5.94
C SER A 400 25.06 -5.26 5.62
N GLY A 401 23.95 -4.59 5.87
CA GLY A 401 23.87 -3.17 5.63
C GLY A 401 22.58 -2.52 6.08
N GLN A 402 22.34 -1.33 5.55
CA GLN A 402 21.20 -0.48 5.87
C GLN A 402 20.33 -0.29 4.63
N LEU A 403 19.06 0.03 4.85
CA LEU A 403 18.13 0.36 3.79
C LEU A 403 17.07 1.36 4.24
N ASP A 404 16.67 2.22 3.31
CA ASP A 404 15.48 3.06 3.41
C ASP A 404 14.30 2.34 2.73
N ILE A 405 13.19 2.14 3.44
CA ILE A 405 11.96 1.53 2.89
C ILE A 405 10.85 2.56 2.86
N PHE A 406 10.18 2.70 1.72
CA PHE A 406 9.06 3.61 1.53
C PHE A 406 7.78 2.83 1.26
N LYS A 407 6.72 3.21 1.96
CA LYS A 407 5.35 2.73 1.77
C LYS A 407 4.58 3.76 0.95
N THR A 408 4.03 3.33 -0.17
CA THR A 408 3.27 4.17 -1.11
C THR A 408 1.96 3.49 -1.50
N ASN A 409 1.04 4.29 -2.06
CA ASN A 409 -0.21 3.81 -2.63
C ASN A 409 -1.03 2.98 -1.62
N PRO A 410 -1.63 3.58 -0.58
CA PRO A 410 -2.52 2.87 0.33
C PRO A 410 -3.75 2.30 -0.40
N ALA A 411 -4.32 1.23 0.14
CA ALA A 411 -5.60 0.69 -0.31
C ALA A 411 -6.76 1.29 0.48
N THR A 412 -7.97 1.08 -0.05
CA THR A 412 -9.24 1.50 0.56
C THR A 412 -10.16 0.29 0.74
N PHE A 413 -11.29 0.49 1.42
CA PHE A 413 -12.35 -0.51 1.44
C PHE A 413 -12.82 -0.84 0.01
N LEU A 414 -13.46 -1.99 -0.14
CA LEU A 414 -13.99 -2.45 -1.42
C LEU A 414 -15.49 -2.18 -1.46
N ASP A 415 -15.89 -1.09 -2.10
CA ASP A 415 -17.29 -0.68 -2.26
C ASP A 415 -18.14 -1.80 -2.87
N ARG A 416 -19.17 -2.25 -2.15
CA ARG A 416 -20.03 -3.38 -2.54
C ARG A 416 -20.80 -3.14 -3.84
N ARG A 417 -20.93 -1.89 -4.31
CA ARG A 417 -21.54 -1.59 -5.61
C ARG A 417 -20.66 -2.03 -6.77
N VAL A 418 -19.38 -2.29 -6.51
CA VAL A 418 -18.40 -2.81 -7.48
C VAL A 418 -17.89 -4.18 -7.07
N PHE A 419 -17.53 -4.36 -5.79
CA PHE A 419 -16.95 -5.58 -5.26
C PHE A 419 -18.01 -6.44 -4.56
N LYS A 420 -18.72 -7.25 -5.37
CA LYS A 420 -19.78 -8.15 -4.91
C LYS A 420 -19.26 -9.58 -4.75
N SER A 421 -18.99 -10.00 -3.52
CA SER A 421 -18.76 -11.41 -3.16
C SER A 421 -19.97 -12.00 -2.43
N GLU A 422 -20.03 -13.33 -2.32
CA GLU A 422 -21.18 -14.01 -1.67
C GLU A 422 -21.44 -13.53 -0.24
N ALA A 423 -20.39 -13.27 0.55
CA ALA A 423 -20.51 -12.75 1.91
C ALA A 423 -21.11 -11.33 1.96
N LYS A 424 -20.96 -10.54 0.89
CA LYS A 424 -21.28 -9.11 0.84
C LYS A 424 -22.61 -8.76 0.16
N VAL A 425 -23.33 -9.77 -0.32
CA VAL A 425 -24.63 -9.60 -0.98
C VAL A 425 -25.74 -10.29 -0.19
N LYS A 426 -26.98 -9.86 -0.39
CA LYS A 426 -28.16 -10.49 0.24
C LYS A 426 -28.55 -11.79 -0.48
N SER A 427 -29.31 -12.65 0.19
CA SER A 427 -29.92 -13.80 -0.50
C SER A 427 -30.76 -13.31 -1.67
N GLY A 428 -30.62 -13.98 -2.82
CA GLY A 428 -31.26 -13.58 -4.06
C GLY A 428 -30.50 -12.53 -4.89
N GLU A 429 -29.37 -11.99 -4.43
CA GLU A 429 -28.54 -11.07 -5.21
C GLU A 429 -27.42 -11.78 -5.98
N GLU A 430 -27.02 -11.19 -7.10
CA GLU A 430 -25.88 -11.65 -7.90
C GLU A 430 -24.55 -11.16 -7.33
N TYR A 431 -23.53 -11.99 -7.45
CA TYR A 431 -22.14 -11.69 -7.08
C TYR A 431 -21.17 -12.11 -8.17
N ILE A 432 -20.05 -11.39 -8.26
CA ILE A 432 -19.05 -11.51 -9.35
C ILE A 432 -17.65 -11.92 -8.85
N PHE A 433 -17.44 -11.93 -7.52
CA PHE A 433 -16.21 -12.42 -6.90
C PHE A 433 -16.45 -13.78 -6.23
N PRO A 434 -15.58 -14.78 -6.44
CA PRO A 434 -14.23 -14.65 -7.03
C PRO A 434 -14.25 -14.50 -8.55
N LEU A 435 -13.45 -13.57 -9.07
CA LEU A 435 -13.37 -13.22 -10.50
C LEU A 435 -12.20 -13.95 -11.15
N TYR A 436 -12.50 -14.82 -12.13
CA TYR A 436 -11.48 -15.55 -12.90
C TYR A 436 -11.24 -14.86 -14.25
N ALA A 437 -9.99 -14.51 -14.53
CA ALA A 437 -9.60 -13.78 -15.72
C ALA A 437 -8.24 -14.22 -16.25
N ASN A 438 -7.91 -13.87 -17.49
CA ASN A 438 -6.57 -14.00 -18.06
C ASN A 438 -6.00 -12.60 -18.34
N LEU A 439 -4.86 -12.28 -17.75
CA LEU A 439 -4.04 -11.15 -18.16
C LEU A 439 -3.24 -11.53 -19.41
N ILE A 440 -3.24 -10.67 -20.41
CA ILE A 440 -2.59 -10.90 -21.71
C ILE A 440 -1.43 -9.92 -21.84
N PHE A 441 -0.21 -10.46 -21.88
CA PHE A 441 1.03 -9.70 -21.89
C PHE A 441 1.60 -9.60 -23.31
N SER A 442 1.76 -8.38 -23.80
CA SER A 442 2.54 -8.09 -25.01
C SER A 442 3.92 -7.54 -24.64
N PHE A 443 4.87 -7.56 -25.58
CA PHE A 443 6.27 -7.21 -25.34
C PHE A 443 6.73 -6.09 -26.27
N ASP A 444 7.25 -5.00 -25.70
CA ASP A 444 7.76 -3.87 -26.49
C ASP A 444 9.10 -4.19 -27.16
N GLY A 445 9.95 -4.96 -26.47
CA GLY A 445 11.28 -5.35 -26.92
C GLY A 445 11.29 -6.40 -28.04
N ASP A 446 10.16 -7.06 -28.29
CA ASP A 446 10.01 -8.06 -29.35
C ASP A 446 8.54 -8.15 -29.80
N LYS A 447 8.16 -7.28 -30.76
CA LYS A 447 6.80 -7.23 -31.31
C LYS A 447 6.41 -8.46 -32.13
N THR A 448 7.35 -9.36 -32.42
CA THR A 448 7.07 -10.62 -33.15
C THR A 448 6.66 -11.74 -32.21
N ARG A 449 6.93 -11.58 -30.91
CA ARG A 449 6.56 -12.55 -29.88
C ARG A 449 5.04 -12.57 -29.68
N GLN A 450 4.49 -13.78 -29.62
CA GLN A 450 3.07 -13.97 -29.31
C GLN A 450 2.76 -13.53 -27.87
N PRO A 451 1.60 -12.89 -27.64
CA PRO A 451 1.19 -12.52 -26.30
C PRO A 451 1.08 -13.73 -25.36
N ILE A 452 1.44 -13.54 -24.09
CA ILE A 452 1.38 -14.60 -23.07
C ILE A 452 0.16 -14.38 -22.19
N LYS A 453 -0.65 -15.43 -21.98
CA LYS A 453 -1.80 -15.41 -21.08
C LYS A 453 -1.42 -15.93 -19.71
N VAL A 454 -1.67 -15.15 -18.67
CA VAL A 454 -1.56 -15.56 -17.26
C VAL A 454 -2.94 -15.56 -16.64
N GLY A 455 -3.40 -16.73 -16.22
CA GLY A 455 -4.65 -16.87 -15.51
C GLY A 455 -4.53 -16.31 -14.09
N ILE A 456 -5.52 -15.54 -13.67
CA ILE A 456 -5.61 -14.95 -12.34
C ILE A 456 -6.99 -15.18 -11.73
N VAL A 457 -7.05 -15.16 -10.40
CA VAL A 457 -8.28 -15.06 -9.63
C VAL A 457 -8.15 -13.88 -8.69
N ILE A 458 -9.14 -12.99 -8.72
CA ILE A 458 -9.36 -12.02 -7.64
C ILE A 458 -10.36 -12.67 -6.69
N ASP A 459 -9.92 -13.00 -5.49
CA ASP A 459 -10.75 -13.70 -4.51
C ASP A 459 -11.79 -12.78 -3.86
N GLU A 460 -12.57 -13.35 -2.95
CA GLU A 460 -13.67 -12.73 -2.23
C GLU A 460 -13.22 -11.66 -1.21
N ASN A 461 -11.91 -11.60 -0.91
CA ASN A 461 -11.30 -10.59 -0.06
C ASN A 461 -10.59 -9.51 -0.89
N GLY A 462 -10.37 -9.75 -2.18
CA GLY A 462 -9.69 -8.84 -3.09
C GLY A 462 -8.19 -9.10 -3.19
N ASP A 463 -7.72 -10.27 -2.76
CA ASP A 463 -6.36 -10.74 -3.03
C ASP A 463 -6.31 -11.49 -4.36
N ILE A 464 -5.12 -11.49 -4.98
CA ILE A 464 -4.92 -11.97 -6.34
C ILE A 464 -3.96 -13.14 -6.35
N ARG A 465 -4.41 -14.23 -6.98
CA ARG A 465 -3.64 -15.45 -7.16
C ARG A 465 -3.57 -15.90 -8.60
N SER A 466 -2.61 -16.76 -8.92
CA SER A 466 -2.60 -17.43 -10.22
C SER A 466 -3.78 -18.40 -10.37
N ASN A 467 -4.15 -18.64 -11.63
CA ASN A 467 -5.01 -19.73 -12.09
C ASN A 467 -4.32 -20.43 -13.26
N ARG A 468 -3.35 -21.29 -12.94
CA ARG A 468 -2.52 -22.01 -13.92
C ARG A 468 -2.78 -23.50 -13.90
N THR A 469 -2.32 -24.19 -14.93
CA THR A 469 -2.19 -25.65 -14.93
C THR A 469 -0.73 -26.05 -14.68
N ALA A 470 -0.43 -27.34 -14.66
CA ALA A 470 0.95 -27.81 -14.56
C ALA A 470 1.80 -27.25 -15.72
N ASP A 471 1.24 -27.25 -16.94
CA ASP A 471 1.97 -26.99 -18.20
C ASP A 471 1.68 -25.64 -18.85
N SER A 472 0.71 -24.85 -18.33
CA SER A 472 0.32 -23.55 -18.87
C SER A 472 0.11 -22.52 -17.78
N LEU A 473 0.48 -21.26 -18.05
CA LEU A 473 0.28 -20.11 -17.17
C LEU A 473 -1.19 -19.68 -17.02
N SER A 474 -2.10 -20.24 -17.82
CA SER A 474 -3.54 -20.01 -17.72
C SER A 474 -4.30 -21.33 -17.71
N SER A 475 -5.41 -21.35 -16.97
CA SER A 475 -6.34 -22.46 -16.88
C SER A 475 -7.70 -22.09 -17.46
N GLN A 476 -8.33 -23.07 -18.11
CA GLN A 476 -9.71 -22.98 -18.58
C GLN A 476 -10.72 -23.36 -17.48
N GLN A 477 -10.22 -23.84 -16.34
CA GLN A 477 -11.02 -24.26 -15.19
C GLN A 477 -10.99 -23.18 -14.10
N CYS A 478 -12.01 -23.19 -13.24
CA CYS A 478 -12.16 -22.28 -12.12
C CYS A 478 -12.12 -23.06 -10.79
N PRO A 479 -10.98 -23.69 -10.44
CA PRO A 479 -10.91 -24.60 -9.29
C PRO A 479 -10.85 -23.86 -7.95
N ASN A 480 -11.29 -24.54 -6.89
CA ASN A 480 -11.05 -24.05 -5.53
C ASN A 480 -9.57 -24.20 -5.18
N ILE A 481 -9.18 -23.54 -4.09
CA ILE A 481 -7.82 -23.54 -3.57
C ILE A 481 -7.86 -24.01 -2.12
N ASP A 482 -6.94 -24.89 -1.74
CA ASP A 482 -6.62 -25.12 -0.34
C ASP A 482 -5.82 -23.92 0.19
N PRO A 483 -6.33 -23.15 1.16
CA PRO A 483 -5.64 -21.96 1.66
C PRO A 483 -4.31 -22.27 2.36
N GLN A 484 -4.12 -23.49 2.86
CA GLN A 484 -2.92 -23.91 3.59
C GLN A 484 -1.78 -24.31 2.66
N THR A 485 -2.06 -25.17 1.67
CA THR A 485 -1.04 -25.64 0.72
C THR A 485 -0.94 -24.76 -0.52
N TYR A 486 -1.95 -23.95 -0.78
CA TYR A 486 -2.10 -23.13 -1.96
C TYR A 486 -2.05 -23.95 -3.27
N ARG A 487 -2.56 -25.18 -3.18
CA ARG A 487 -2.82 -26.06 -4.33
C ARG A 487 -4.29 -26.04 -4.67
N ASP A 488 -4.60 -26.18 -5.95
CA ASP A 488 -5.98 -26.30 -6.40
C ASP A 488 -6.51 -27.74 -6.31
N ASP A 489 -7.79 -27.92 -6.62
CA ASP A 489 -8.48 -29.22 -6.61
C ASP A 489 -7.86 -30.26 -7.58
N TYR A 490 -6.98 -29.83 -8.50
CA TYR A 490 -6.22 -30.70 -9.41
C TYR A 490 -4.78 -30.96 -8.93
N GLY A 491 -4.42 -30.49 -7.73
CA GLY A 491 -3.09 -30.63 -7.14
C GLY A 491 -2.04 -29.67 -7.70
N VAL A 492 -2.43 -28.71 -8.54
CA VAL A 492 -1.50 -27.74 -9.14
C VAL A 492 -1.20 -26.63 -8.14
N GLN A 493 0.10 -26.34 -7.98
CA GLN A 493 0.55 -25.22 -7.15
C GLN A 493 0.14 -23.90 -7.79
N GLN A 494 -0.62 -23.10 -7.04
CA GLN A 494 -0.91 -21.72 -7.38
C GLN A 494 0.02 -20.78 -6.59
N TYR A 495 -0.01 -19.49 -6.89
CA TYR A 495 0.87 -18.49 -6.29
C TYR A 495 0.07 -17.25 -5.90
N ARG A 496 0.29 -16.74 -4.69
CA ARG A 496 -0.14 -15.38 -4.31
C ARG A 496 0.71 -14.41 -5.11
N ILE A 497 0.07 -13.53 -5.88
CA ILE A 497 0.77 -12.64 -6.81
C ILE A 497 0.37 -11.18 -6.65
N GLY A 498 -0.72 -10.89 -5.95
CA GLY A 498 -1.26 -9.54 -5.97
C GLY A 498 -2.35 -9.27 -4.96
N THR A 499 -2.83 -8.03 -5.00
CA THR A 499 -3.96 -7.55 -4.23
C THR A 499 -4.64 -6.38 -4.96
N THR A 500 -5.82 -6.00 -4.50
CA THR A 500 -6.61 -4.89 -5.03
C THR A 500 -6.41 -3.62 -4.22
N GLY A 501 -6.33 -2.46 -4.88
CA GLY A 501 -6.15 -1.18 -4.20
C GLY A 501 -7.46 -0.52 -3.78
N ALA A 502 -8.35 -0.29 -4.74
CA ALA A 502 -9.57 0.49 -4.57
C ALA A 502 -10.67 0.01 -5.52
N ALA A 503 -11.90 0.02 -5.03
CA ALA A 503 -13.10 -0.16 -5.84
C ALA A 503 -13.74 1.22 -6.07
N ASN A 504 -13.71 1.70 -7.32
CA ASN A 504 -14.21 3.01 -7.70
C ASN A 504 -15.63 2.90 -8.23
N TYR A 505 -16.54 3.62 -7.61
CA TYR A 505 -17.93 3.71 -8.04
C TYR A 505 -18.31 5.16 -8.33
N ASP A 506 -18.66 5.43 -9.58
CA ASP A 506 -19.32 6.65 -10.04
C ASP A 506 -20.27 6.31 -11.22
N LYS A 507 -20.96 7.31 -11.78
CA LYS A 507 -21.82 7.22 -12.97
C LYS A 507 -21.08 6.64 -14.17
N THR A 508 -19.79 6.97 -14.34
CA THR A 508 -18.98 6.57 -15.50
C THR A 508 -17.83 5.63 -15.15
N ASP A 509 -17.61 5.35 -13.87
CA ASP A 509 -16.53 4.47 -13.40
C ASP A 509 -17.07 3.36 -12.48
N LYS A 510 -16.85 2.11 -12.88
CA LYS A 510 -17.11 0.92 -12.07
C LYS A 510 -15.90 0.03 -12.19
N SER A 511 -14.84 0.39 -11.47
CA SER A 511 -13.53 -0.22 -11.67
C SER A 511 -12.88 -0.67 -10.39
N LEU A 512 -11.95 -1.61 -10.54
CA LEU A 512 -11.15 -2.17 -9.47
C LEU A 512 -9.67 -2.00 -9.82
N THR A 513 -8.89 -1.37 -8.95
CA THR A 513 -7.44 -1.24 -9.17
C THR A 513 -6.71 -2.49 -8.70
N LEU A 514 -5.68 -2.90 -9.44
CA LEU A 514 -4.90 -4.10 -9.18
C LEU A 514 -3.44 -3.75 -8.90
N ARG A 515 -2.77 -4.55 -8.07
CA ARG A 515 -1.32 -4.51 -7.80
C ARG A 515 -0.82 -5.94 -7.87
N VAL A 516 0.08 -6.22 -8.81
CA VAL A 516 0.55 -7.59 -9.05
C VAL A 516 2.06 -7.60 -9.27
N ILE A 517 2.70 -8.60 -8.66
CA ILE A 517 4.11 -8.93 -8.82
C ILE A 517 4.22 -10.41 -9.20
N LEU A 518 4.72 -10.69 -10.40
CA LEU A 518 5.06 -12.05 -10.83
C LEU A 518 6.54 -12.29 -10.52
N SER A 519 6.86 -12.93 -9.40
CA SER A 519 8.25 -13.08 -8.92
C SER A 519 8.76 -14.52 -8.88
N ASP A 520 7.97 -15.50 -9.28
CA ASP A 520 8.38 -16.91 -9.33
C ASP A 520 8.89 -17.29 -10.73
N PRO A 521 9.99 -18.06 -10.87
CA PRO A 521 10.47 -18.54 -12.17
C PRO A 521 9.46 -19.34 -12.96
N SER A 522 8.43 -19.89 -12.30
CA SER A 522 7.30 -20.53 -12.96
C SER A 522 6.57 -19.63 -13.96
N PHE A 523 6.66 -18.31 -13.84
CA PHE A 523 6.08 -17.36 -14.79
C PHE A 523 6.95 -17.14 -16.05
N ALA A 524 8.07 -17.86 -16.16
CA ALA A 524 8.95 -17.91 -17.32
C ALA A 524 9.36 -16.49 -17.80
N PRO A 525 9.14 -16.01 -19.04
CA PRO A 525 9.64 -14.68 -19.44
C PRO A 525 8.96 -13.52 -18.69
N LEU A 526 7.90 -13.79 -17.91
CA LEU A 526 7.23 -12.80 -17.06
C LEU A 526 7.75 -12.81 -15.61
N ASP A 527 8.77 -13.60 -15.28
CA ASP A 527 9.40 -13.55 -13.97
C ASP A 527 10.08 -12.17 -13.76
N GLY A 528 9.65 -11.46 -12.73
CA GLY A 528 9.97 -10.06 -12.44
C GLY A 528 8.96 -9.04 -12.99
N ALA A 529 7.83 -9.45 -13.56
CA ALA A 529 6.83 -8.50 -14.04
C ALA A 529 6.13 -7.77 -12.88
N LEU A 530 6.04 -6.44 -13.00
CA LEU A 530 5.42 -5.51 -12.07
C LEU A 530 4.28 -4.78 -12.80
N LEU A 531 3.09 -4.83 -12.22
CA LEU A 531 1.89 -4.20 -12.79
C LEU A 531 1.05 -3.53 -11.72
N GLY A 532 0.59 -2.32 -12.01
CA GLY A 532 -0.37 -1.62 -11.17
C GLY A 532 0.18 -1.07 -9.87
N LEU A 533 1.50 -1.13 -9.65
CA LEU A 533 2.13 -0.59 -8.45
C LEU A 533 2.18 0.94 -8.45
N ASN A 534 1.89 1.58 -9.58
CA ASN A 534 2.01 3.02 -9.79
C ASN A 534 3.43 3.55 -9.54
N GLU A 535 4.42 2.72 -9.85
CA GLU A 535 5.84 3.01 -9.65
C GLU A 535 6.55 3.18 -10.98
N THR A 536 7.47 4.14 -11.03
CA THR A 536 8.34 4.39 -12.16
C THR A 536 9.78 4.42 -11.69
N PHE A 537 10.65 3.74 -12.43
CA PHE A 537 12.07 3.65 -12.16
C PHE A 537 12.83 4.16 -13.39
N VAL A 538 13.69 5.15 -13.21
CA VAL A 538 14.55 5.68 -14.28
C VAL A 538 15.97 5.87 -13.76
N LEU A 539 16.95 5.30 -14.48
CA LEU A 539 18.37 5.64 -14.37
C LEU A 539 18.76 6.47 -15.58
N ALA A 540 19.28 7.68 -15.35
CA ALA A 540 19.83 8.54 -16.38
C ALA A 540 21.22 9.03 -15.97
N GLY A 541 22.22 8.84 -16.81
CA GLY A 541 23.51 9.54 -16.69
C GLY A 541 23.56 10.73 -17.63
N GLU A 542 24.32 11.78 -17.27
CA GLU A 542 24.62 12.89 -18.20
C GLU A 542 25.12 12.36 -19.56
N GLY A 543 24.35 12.61 -20.63
CA GLY A 543 24.69 12.22 -22.00
C GLY A 543 24.47 10.74 -22.36
N THR A 544 23.79 9.97 -21.51
CA THR A 544 23.37 8.58 -21.80
C THR A 544 21.87 8.50 -22.02
N GLN A 545 21.41 7.53 -22.82
CA GLN A 545 19.97 7.26 -22.90
C GLN A 545 19.48 6.74 -21.55
N ALA A 546 18.39 7.33 -21.06
CA ALA A 546 17.77 6.89 -19.82
C ALA A 546 17.25 5.45 -19.98
N VAL A 547 17.52 4.60 -18.99
CA VAL A 547 17.02 3.23 -18.92
C VAL A 547 16.08 3.13 -17.75
N GLY A 548 14.87 2.60 -17.99
CA GLY A 548 13.84 2.57 -16.97
C GLY A 548 12.65 1.71 -17.36
N PHE A 549 11.71 1.61 -16.42
CA PHE A 549 10.41 0.98 -16.62
C PHE A 549 9.34 1.74 -15.83
N THR A 550 8.08 1.52 -16.20
CA THR A 550 6.94 1.91 -15.38
C THR A 550 6.03 0.71 -15.18
N SER A 551 5.53 0.54 -13.96
CA SER A 551 4.49 -0.44 -13.64
C SER A 551 3.09 0.13 -13.80
N GLY A 552 2.97 1.48 -13.91
CA GLY A 552 1.73 2.22 -14.04
C GLY A 552 0.72 1.97 -12.90
N GLY A 553 -0.30 2.81 -12.79
CA GLY A 553 -1.52 2.41 -12.10
C GLY A 553 -2.46 1.74 -13.10
N ILE A 554 -3.09 0.62 -12.74
CA ILE A 554 -4.04 -0.10 -13.60
C ILE A 554 -5.39 -0.27 -12.91
N ARG A 555 -6.45 -0.34 -13.71
CA ARG A 555 -7.79 -0.68 -13.26
C ARG A 555 -8.51 -1.58 -14.26
N ILE A 556 -9.30 -2.51 -13.76
CA ILE A 556 -10.24 -3.29 -14.57
C ILE A 556 -11.63 -2.67 -14.49
N ASN A 557 -12.31 -2.54 -15.62
CA ASN A 557 -13.69 -2.06 -15.70
C ASN A 557 -14.65 -3.24 -15.62
N LEU A 558 -15.59 -3.18 -14.67
CA LEU A 558 -16.55 -4.23 -14.34
C LEU A 558 -17.99 -3.88 -14.74
N GLN A 559 -18.20 -2.78 -15.46
CA GLN A 559 -19.53 -2.27 -15.83
C GLN A 559 -20.41 -3.34 -16.50
N ASN A 560 -19.85 -4.11 -17.43
CA ASN A 560 -20.62 -5.14 -18.16
C ASN A 560 -21.11 -6.26 -17.25
N LEU A 561 -20.33 -6.62 -16.24
CA LEU A 561 -20.70 -7.65 -15.27
C LEU A 561 -21.72 -7.11 -14.27
N LEU A 562 -21.52 -5.89 -13.78
CA LEU A 562 -22.30 -5.31 -12.69
C LEU A 562 -23.68 -4.79 -13.12
N VAL A 563 -23.79 -4.26 -14.34
CA VAL A 563 -25.01 -3.58 -14.81
C VAL A 563 -25.77 -4.40 -15.84
N ASN A 564 -25.05 -5.13 -16.71
CA ASN A 564 -25.68 -5.87 -17.81
C ASN A 564 -25.78 -7.38 -17.54
N SER A 565 -25.22 -7.85 -16.43
CA SER A 565 -25.03 -9.28 -16.11
C SER A 565 -24.50 -10.10 -17.29
N ASN A 566 -23.59 -9.51 -18.07
CA ASN A 566 -23.17 -10.03 -19.37
C ASN A 566 -21.68 -10.40 -19.40
N VAL A 567 -21.42 -11.70 -19.28
CA VAL A 567 -20.05 -12.26 -19.35
C VAL A 567 -19.45 -12.20 -20.76
N ASN A 568 -20.26 -12.23 -21.82
CA ASN A 568 -19.78 -12.26 -23.21
C ASN A 568 -19.18 -10.91 -23.64
N ARG A 569 -19.61 -9.80 -23.03
CA ARG A 569 -19.01 -8.47 -23.25
C ARG A 569 -17.70 -8.26 -22.47
N GLY A 570 -17.34 -9.20 -21.61
CA GLY A 570 -16.08 -9.23 -20.89
C GLY A 570 -15.82 -8.04 -19.96
N ILE A 571 -14.55 -7.93 -19.58
CA ILE A 571 -13.98 -6.82 -18.80
C ILE A 571 -12.86 -6.18 -19.61
N THR A 572 -12.45 -4.96 -19.27
CA THR A 572 -11.32 -4.28 -19.93
C THR A 572 -10.34 -3.77 -18.89
N ILE A 573 -9.08 -3.59 -19.26
CA ILE A 573 -8.03 -3.05 -18.39
C ILE A 573 -7.46 -1.76 -18.98
N ARG A 574 -7.26 -0.73 -18.15
CA ARG A 574 -6.72 0.57 -18.56
C ARG A 574 -5.77 1.13 -17.51
N GLY A 575 -4.83 1.94 -17.96
CA GLY A 575 -3.97 2.76 -17.12
C GLY A 575 -4.55 4.17 -16.84
N TRP A 576 -3.86 4.93 -15.99
CA TRP A 576 -4.20 6.32 -15.67
C TRP A 576 -3.33 7.30 -16.46
N GLY A 577 -3.95 8.24 -17.17
CA GLY A 577 -3.27 9.35 -17.83
C GLY A 577 -3.85 10.70 -17.40
N LYS A 578 -3.04 11.75 -17.56
CA LYS A 578 -3.40 13.13 -17.20
C LYS A 578 -4.70 13.62 -17.86
N TYR A 579 -4.96 13.16 -19.09
CA TYR A 579 -6.10 13.60 -19.91
C TYR A 579 -7.14 12.49 -20.13
N GLY A 580 -7.05 11.38 -19.40
CA GLY A 580 -7.98 10.26 -19.52
C GLY A 580 -7.32 8.89 -19.39
N PRO A 581 -8.09 7.80 -19.58
CA PRO A 581 -7.56 6.44 -19.58
C PRO A 581 -6.51 6.25 -20.69
N ILE A 582 -5.44 5.54 -20.37
CA ILE A 582 -4.40 5.13 -21.33
C ILE A 582 -4.34 3.59 -21.40
N ASP A 583 -3.55 3.06 -22.31
CA ASP A 583 -3.28 1.62 -22.34
C ASP A 583 -2.59 1.18 -21.05
N ALA A 584 -3.02 0.02 -20.52
CA ALA A 584 -2.37 -0.56 -19.36
C ALA A 584 -1.02 -1.13 -19.77
N THR A 585 -0.01 -0.94 -18.91
CA THR A 585 1.36 -1.39 -19.16
C THR A 585 1.89 -2.20 -17.99
N TRP A 586 2.95 -2.94 -18.24
CA TRP A 586 3.75 -3.64 -17.23
C TRP A 586 5.23 -3.37 -17.46
N GLY A 587 6.02 -3.50 -16.40
CA GLY A 587 7.46 -3.35 -16.45
C GLY A 587 8.20 -4.44 -15.68
N ASN A 588 9.50 -4.58 -15.89
CA ASN A 588 10.31 -5.57 -15.21
C ASN A 588 11.64 -4.96 -14.77
N MET A 589 11.81 -4.78 -13.46
CA MET A 589 13.04 -4.23 -12.88
C MET A 589 14.26 -5.11 -13.18
N TYR A 590 14.10 -6.44 -13.15
CA TYR A 590 15.22 -7.36 -13.35
C TYR A 590 15.74 -7.29 -14.79
N ALA A 591 14.85 -7.37 -15.78
CA ALA A 591 15.19 -7.21 -17.19
C ALA A 591 15.76 -5.81 -17.51
N THR A 592 15.20 -4.76 -16.90
CA THR A 592 15.70 -3.38 -17.07
C THR A 592 17.13 -3.24 -16.56
N MET A 593 17.43 -3.85 -15.41
CA MET A 593 18.78 -3.87 -14.86
C MET A 593 19.75 -4.73 -15.66
N GLN A 594 19.27 -5.83 -16.26
CA GLN A 594 20.08 -6.64 -17.16
C GLN A 594 20.51 -5.82 -18.38
N LYS A 595 19.64 -4.94 -18.89
CA LYS A 595 19.99 -4.05 -20.00
C LYS A 595 21.18 -3.15 -19.65
N VAL A 596 21.21 -2.57 -18.45
CA VAL A 596 22.31 -1.71 -18.01
C VAL A 596 23.65 -2.46 -18.01
N TYR A 597 23.66 -3.68 -17.50
CA TYR A 597 24.85 -4.55 -17.54
C TYR A 597 25.23 -4.91 -18.99
N ASN A 598 24.26 -5.29 -19.82
CA ASN A 598 24.51 -5.72 -21.20
C ASN A 598 25.10 -4.61 -22.05
N ASP A 599 24.55 -3.39 -21.96
CA ASP A 599 25.03 -2.21 -22.68
C ASP A 599 26.47 -1.85 -22.27
N SER A 600 26.85 -2.14 -21.01
CA SER A 600 28.18 -1.89 -20.48
C SER A 600 29.19 -2.99 -20.81
N ASN A 601 28.74 -4.21 -21.11
CA ASN A 601 29.58 -5.39 -21.32
C ASN A 601 29.21 -6.18 -22.59
N PRO A 602 29.09 -5.55 -23.76
CA PRO A 602 28.51 -6.18 -24.96
C PRO A 602 29.19 -7.50 -25.34
N ASN A 603 30.51 -7.62 -25.12
CA ASN A 603 31.32 -8.80 -25.45
C ASN A 603 31.25 -9.93 -24.40
N GLN A 604 30.65 -9.71 -23.24
CA GLN A 604 30.54 -10.70 -22.15
C GLN A 604 29.09 -11.19 -21.95
N THR A 605 28.14 -10.64 -22.71
CA THR A 605 26.72 -10.97 -22.57
C THR A 605 26.37 -12.34 -23.13
N THR A 606 25.73 -13.18 -22.31
CA THR A 606 25.21 -14.48 -22.74
C THR A 606 23.91 -14.33 -23.54
N ASN A 607 23.49 -15.39 -24.21
CA ASN A 607 22.22 -15.36 -24.96
C ASN A 607 21.02 -15.24 -24.03
N GLU A 608 21.05 -15.89 -22.86
CA GLU A 608 20.00 -15.80 -21.84
C GLU A 608 19.85 -14.36 -21.33
N GLN A 609 20.97 -13.67 -21.11
CA GLN A 609 20.98 -12.26 -20.71
C GLN A 609 20.42 -11.34 -21.81
N LYS A 610 20.64 -11.66 -23.08
CA LYS A 610 20.05 -10.91 -24.21
C LYS A 610 18.55 -11.17 -24.32
N GLU A 611 18.11 -12.41 -24.13
CA GLU A 611 16.68 -12.74 -24.13
C GLU A 611 15.94 -12.11 -22.95
N LEU A 612 16.55 -12.05 -21.76
CA LEU A 612 15.96 -11.39 -20.59
C LEU A 612 15.64 -9.92 -20.85
N VAL A 613 16.50 -9.18 -21.58
CA VAL A 613 16.28 -7.76 -21.90
C VAL A 613 15.04 -7.54 -22.76
N LYS A 614 14.57 -8.53 -23.53
CA LYS A 614 13.32 -8.43 -24.28
C LYS A 614 12.08 -8.40 -23.38
N ASN A 615 12.24 -8.73 -22.09
CA ASN A 615 11.16 -8.81 -21.10
C ASN A 615 11.04 -7.54 -20.24
N MET A 616 11.60 -6.40 -20.68
CA MET A 616 11.58 -5.14 -19.91
C MET A 616 10.19 -4.58 -19.65
N GLY A 617 9.23 -4.84 -20.55
CA GLY A 617 7.86 -4.38 -20.42
C GLY A 617 7.04 -4.49 -21.71
N GLY A 618 5.82 -3.99 -21.63
CA GLY A 618 4.89 -3.90 -22.75
C GLY A 618 3.48 -3.55 -22.30
N SER A 619 2.50 -3.82 -23.16
CA SER A 619 1.08 -3.57 -22.86
C SER A 619 0.39 -4.78 -22.22
N LEU A 620 -0.71 -4.49 -21.53
CA LEU A 620 -1.62 -5.45 -20.90
C LEU A 620 -3.00 -5.37 -21.52
N ASP A 621 -3.60 -6.53 -21.74
CA ASP A 621 -5.04 -6.70 -21.96
C ASP A 621 -5.61 -7.73 -20.97
N ILE A 622 -6.94 -7.86 -20.92
CA ILE A 622 -7.62 -8.79 -20.03
C ILE A 622 -8.86 -9.39 -20.68
N GLU A 623 -9.11 -10.66 -20.39
CA GLU A 623 -10.35 -11.35 -20.74
C GLU A 623 -10.84 -12.17 -19.55
N LEU A 624 -12.13 -12.52 -19.52
CA LEU A 624 -12.64 -13.46 -18.53
C LEU A 624 -12.17 -14.88 -18.85
N ALA A 625 -11.94 -15.69 -17.81
CA ALA A 625 -11.68 -17.11 -18.01
C ALA A 625 -12.94 -17.78 -18.57
N PRO A 626 -12.83 -18.74 -19.50
CA PRO A 626 -14.02 -19.36 -20.12
C PRO A 626 -14.97 -20.09 -19.16
N CYS A 627 -14.49 -20.53 -18.00
CA CYS A 627 -15.31 -21.11 -16.94
C CYS A 627 -16.07 -20.08 -16.09
N TYR A 628 -15.76 -18.79 -16.22
CA TYR A 628 -16.30 -17.76 -15.35
C TYR A 628 -17.80 -17.55 -15.57
N THR A 629 -18.54 -17.49 -14.48
CA THR A 629 -19.98 -17.23 -14.47
C THR A 629 -20.34 -16.28 -13.33
N ILE A 630 -21.37 -15.45 -13.55
CA ILE A 630 -21.99 -14.67 -12.48
C ILE A 630 -22.85 -15.64 -11.64
N LYS A 631 -22.69 -15.59 -10.32
CA LYS A 631 -23.40 -16.47 -9.39
C LYS A 631 -24.46 -15.67 -8.63
N LYS A 632 -25.40 -16.38 -8.03
CA LYS A 632 -26.49 -15.81 -7.22
C LYS A 632 -26.46 -16.44 -5.84
N LYS A 633 -26.50 -15.62 -4.80
CA LYS A 633 -26.56 -16.11 -3.41
C LYS A 633 -27.90 -16.78 -3.18
N ARG A 634 -27.87 -18.01 -2.65
CA ARG A 634 -29.07 -18.77 -2.31
C ARG A 634 -29.60 -18.35 -0.96
#